data_AF-A0AAU8LR90-F1
#
_entry.id   AF-A0AAU8LR90-F1
#
_cell.length_a   1.000
_cell.length_b   1.000
_cell.length_c   1.000
_cell.angle_alpha   90.00
_cell.angle_beta   90.00
_cell.angle_gamma   90.00
#
_symmetry.space_group_name_H-M   'P 1'
#
loop_
_entity.id
_entity.type
_entity.pdbx_description
1 polymer ?
#
loop_
_entity_poly.entity_id
_entity_poly.type
_entity_poly.pdbx_seq_one_letter_code
_entity_poly.pdbx_strand_id
1 'polypeptide(L)'
;MKLKKAAGVLLGILLLISGCQSERQTVKQVTEKEDASTIHLGVAWVRGDGLFIEGAELAVEEANASGGVLQKKIKLIISEEEADTSATLNHTSSLMVGENVKEYSRETARYFIRHPRPITAVIGHRYSFMALSAAGLYQQSRMLFLAPTATNDLLTSMDFDYVFRMVPKNSVLGRQLAMYAAARGIKRVAIFNERSEDALELGAALKQSLAGQGVQTVVEYSFFSGMSGREFTSYAMEFKRHHKKDPVDAVFLLVGGDMARSIIREFYKRGVGDTVFLTGEGVDEHGFWQTMQELQEEIKEPIYVGVPTLFQDNSEYTRFFREKFSQVYETPPDSLAALGYDSVNILLAAVEQAGAAAPDKVVDELRYLRACQGLTRKIAFQDTGDIEYKPYLIKWMTATGFEYRDVKDQVIAPDTYTSALPGCVNIDRDKDGIVDKRDICPDNSKEELVQGVFLKGEKRGCPLDTDKDGLPDYLDACPHNTEEELTQGVDAQGCPVDLDQDKVLDFRDECLQSTPEALSKGVDAQGCPADTDQDGVGDYVDLCPNSAPQEIKEGVDLTGCPVDEDKDGVPNYWDACPKSTEEELRFGVERDGCPQDTDNDQHPDFQDHCREDSPADLALGTDEQGCPKDSDQDGVYDVYDACPDTAPGTWVNEHGCTLLTLFSDSSFASGKATLSAEAEQKLQDFAGKLVLELIERIIITAHADSQGADDFNLRLSEERAESVARFLEQEGIPAGIIYTQGAGESQPIADNATEEGRRKNRRVELNVLLKAKKH
;
A
#
# COMPACT_ATOMS: atom_id res chain seq x y z
N MET A 1 1.81 -34.45 -82.10
CA MET A 1 2.32 -35.79 -81.74
C MET A 1 3.83 -35.71 -81.50
N LYS A 2 4.25 -35.98 -80.25
CA LYS A 2 5.58 -36.31 -79.72
C LYS A 2 6.76 -35.32 -79.83
N LEU A 3 7.00 -34.67 -78.69
CA LEU A 3 8.29 -34.15 -78.22
C LEU A 3 9.37 -35.24 -78.14
N LYS A 4 10.64 -34.85 -78.33
CA LYS A 4 11.76 -35.10 -77.40
C LYS A 4 13.08 -34.56 -77.99
N LYS A 5 13.67 -33.55 -77.35
CA LYS A 5 15.13 -33.39 -77.31
C LYS A 5 15.56 -32.96 -75.92
N ALA A 6 16.60 -33.64 -75.47
CA ALA A 6 17.25 -33.51 -74.20
C ALA A 6 18.39 -32.47 -74.25
N ALA A 7 18.74 -32.01 -73.05
CA ALA A 7 20.06 -31.62 -72.57
C ALA A 7 20.84 -30.51 -73.31
N GLY A 8 20.94 -29.36 -72.64
CA GLY A 8 22.06 -28.43 -72.72
C GLY A 8 22.44 -28.01 -71.30
N VAL A 9 23.60 -28.47 -70.85
CA VAL A 9 24.25 -28.15 -69.57
C VAL A 9 24.81 -26.72 -69.64
N LEU A 10 24.59 -25.91 -68.61
CA LEU A 10 25.59 -24.90 -68.24
C LEU A 10 25.64 -24.71 -66.73
N LEU A 11 26.85 -24.90 -66.22
CA LEU A 11 27.30 -24.83 -64.85
C LEU A 11 27.32 -23.36 -64.40
N GLY A 12 26.77 -23.07 -63.22
CA GLY A 12 26.87 -21.77 -62.56
C GLY A 12 26.86 -21.97 -61.05
N ILE A 13 28.04 -21.99 -60.45
CA ILE A 13 28.34 -22.12 -59.03
C ILE A 13 27.61 -21.03 -58.23
N LEU A 14 26.80 -21.39 -57.22
CA LEU A 14 26.47 -20.48 -56.14
C LEU A 14 26.30 -21.21 -54.80
N LEU A 15 26.77 -20.51 -53.77
CA LEU A 15 27.05 -20.97 -52.41
C LEU A 15 25.84 -21.54 -51.67
N LEU A 16 26.13 -22.57 -50.87
CA LEU A 16 25.26 -23.14 -49.85
C LEU A 16 24.98 -22.12 -48.74
N ILE A 17 23.72 -21.72 -48.58
CA ILE A 17 23.17 -21.29 -47.29
C ILE A 17 21.89 -22.10 -47.09
N SER A 18 21.98 -23.16 -46.30
CA SER A 18 20.85 -23.96 -45.86
C SER A 18 20.15 -23.25 -44.70
N GLY A 19 19.15 -22.43 -45.01
CA GLY A 19 18.14 -21.99 -44.04
C GLY A 19 16.97 -22.96 -44.07
N CYS A 20 16.73 -23.69 -42.98
CA CYS A 20 15.51 -24.47 -42.77
C CYS A 20 14.31 -23.51 -42.67
N GLN A 21 13.42 -23.52 -43.66
CA GLN A 21 12.06 -23.01 -43.53
C GLN A 21 11.22 -24.08 -42.83
N SER A 22 10.86 -23.86 -41.57
CA SER A 22 9.73 -24.55 -40.95
C SER A 22 8.44 -23.89 -41.44
N GLU A 23 7.53 -24.69 -42.00
CA GLU A 23 6.20 -24.27 -42.42
C GLU A 23 5.45 -23.57 -41.27
N ARG A 24 5.23 -22.25 -41.39
CA ARG A 24 4.19 -21.56 -40.62
C ARG A 24 2.84 -22.10 -41.09
N GLN A 25 2.14 -22.83 -40.23
CA GLN A 25 0.71 -23.05 -40.40
C GLN A 25 0.01 -21.70 -40.36
N THR A 26 -0.43 -21.24 -41.52
CA THR A 26 -1.36 -20.13 -41.67
C THR A 26 -2.69 -20.55 -41.05
N VAL A 27 -3.02 -19.93 -39.92
CA VAL A 27 -4.36 -19.95 -39.33
C VAL A 27 -5.35 -19.56 -40.43
N LYS A 28 -6.23 -20.50 -40.81
CA LYS A 28 -7.36 -20.20 -41.69
C LYS A 28 -8.25 -19.18 -40.99
N GLN A 29 -8.21 -17.94 -41.44
CA GLN A 29 -9.27 -16.97 -41.13
C GLN A 29 -10.56 -17.46 -41.78
N VAL A 30 -11.44 -18.03 -40.97
CA VAL A 30 -12.85 -18.17 -41.31
C VAL A 30 -13.48 -16.80 -41.09
N THR A 31 -13.71 -16.08 -42.19
CA THR A 31 -14.46 -14.82 -42.22
C THR A 31 -15.95 -15.11 -42.16
N GLU A 32 -16.46 -15.47 -40.98
CA GLU A 32 -17.89 -15.29 -40.70
C GLU A 32 -18.15 -13.84 -40.31
N LYS A 33 -19.01 -13.16 -41.08
CA LYS A 33 -19.64 -11.91 -40.67
C LYS A 33 -20.56 -12.22 -39.49
N GLU A 34 -20.03 -12.14 -38.27
CA GLU A 34 -20.81 -12.20 -37.04
C GLU A 34 -21.13 -10.79 -36.55
N ASP A 35 -22.36 -10.66 -36.08
CA ASP A 35 -23.13 -9.46 -35.81
C ASP A 35 -22.77 -8.82 -34.46
N ALA A 36 -23.07 -7.53 -34.27
CA ALA A 36 -22.83 -6.76 -33.03
C ALA A 36 -23.66 -7.28 -31.81
N SER A 37 -24.35 -8.39 -32.02
CA SER A 37 -25.24 -9.14 -31.12
C SER A 37 -24.54 -10.29 -30.37
N THR A 38 -23.20 -10.31 -30.30
CA THR A 38 -22.45 -11.36 -29.57
C THR A 38 -21.55 -10.77 -28.47
N ILE A 39 -21.62 -11.35 -27.27
CA ILE A 39 -20.72 -11.13 -26.14
C ILE A 39 -19.56 -12.13 -26.25
N HIS A 40 -18.32 -11.64 -26.27
CA HIS A 40 -17.13 -12.48 -26.37
C HIS A 40 -16.40 -12.54 -25.03
N LEU A 41 -16.19 -13.74 -24.51
CA LEU A 41 -15.36 -13.98 -23.33
C LEU A 41 -14.07 -14.68 -23.78
N GLY A 42 -12.91 -14.12 -23.43
CA GLY A 42 -11.63 -14.77 -23.65
C GLY A 42 -11.39 -15.86 -22.62
N VAL A 43 -10.80 -16.99 -23.03
CA VAL A 43 -10.38 -18.06 -22.11
C VAL A 43 -8.92 -18.39 -22.40
N ALA A 44 -8.03 -18.09 -21.45
CA ALA A 44 -6.63 -18.47 -21.47
C ALA A 44 -6.44 -19.73 -20.63
N TRP A 45 -6.21 -20.89 -21.27
CA TRP A 45 -6.12 -22.15 -20.55
C TRP A 45 -5.06 -23.09 -21.11
N VAL A 46 -4.49 -23.94 -20.27
CA VAL A 46 -3.47 -24.91 -20.68
C VAL A 46 -4.13 -26.05 -21.46
N ARG A 47 -3.57 -26.39 -22.62
CA ARG A 47 -4.12 -27.46 -23.47
C ARG A 47 -4.17 -28.79 -22.73
N GLY A 48 -5.36 -29.39 -22.65
CA GLY A 48 -5.57 -30.72 -22.07
C GLY A 48 -5.45 -30.78 -20.54
N ASP A 49 -5.44 -29.63 -19.86
CA ASP A 49 -5.34 -29.55 -18.40
C ASP A 49 -6.72 -29.47 -17.74
N GLY A 50 -7.18 -30.61 -17.22
CA GLY A 50 -8.46 -30.74 -16.53
C GLY A 50 -9.69 -30.56 -17.43
N LEU A 51 -10.84 -30.29 -16.80
CA LEU A 51 -12.15 -30.16 -17.46
C LEU A 51 -12.71 -28.71 -17.43
N PHE A 52 -11.84 -27.71 -17.29
CA PHE A 52 -12.25 -26.31 -17.12
C PHE A 52 -12.99 -25.74 -18.34
N ILE A 53 -12.46 -26.00 -19.54
CA ILE A 53 -13.04 -25.48 -20.79
C ILE A 53 -14.43 -26.07 -20.99
N GLU A 54 -14.60 -27.37 -20.76
CA GLU A 54 -15.87 -28.08 -20.84
C GLU A 54 -16.90 -27.48 -19.87
N GLY A 55 -16.47 -27.12 -18.66
CA GLY A 55 -17.32 -26.41 -17.69
C GLY A 55 -17.79 -25.05 -18.20
N ALA A 56 -16.87 -24.26 -18.76
CA ALA A 56 -17.16 -22.94 -19.33
C ALA A 56 -18.06 -23.02 -20.57
N GLU A 57 -17.82 -24.00 -21.46
CA GLU A 57 -18.62 -24.25 -22.65
C GLU A 57 -20.05 -24.64 -22.27
N LEU A 58 -20.24 -25.51 -21.27
CA LEU A 58 -21.56 -25.88 -20.79
C LEU A 58 -22.35 -24.67 -20.28
N ALA A 59 -21.71 -23.76 -19.53
CA ALA A 59 -22.35 -22.52 -19.08
C ALA A 59 -22.79 -21.63 -20.27
N VAL A 60 -21.95 -21.51 -21.30
CA VAL A 60 -22.29 -20.76 -22.53
C VAL A 60 -23.43 -21.42 -23.30
N GLU A 61 -23.44 -22.75 -23.43
CA GLU A 61 -24.51 -23.48 -24.09
C GLU A 61 -25.85 -23.23 -23.39
N GLU A 62 -25.88 -23.29 -22.06
CA GLU A 62 -27.08 -23.05 -21.26
C GLU A 62 -27.59 -21.62 -21.34
N ALA A 63 -26.69 -20.64 -21.24
CA ALA A 63 -27.03 -19.24 -21.38
C ALA A 63 -27.62 -18.96 -22.77
N ASN A 64 -27.00 -19.49 -23.83
CA ASN A 64 -27.50 -19.34 -25.20
C ASN A 64 -28.83 -20.06 -25.44
N ALA A 65 -29.02 -21.26 -24.88
CA ALA A 65 -30.29 -21.98 -24.95
C ALA A 65 -31.43 -21.22 -24.24
N SER A 66 -31.09 -20.38 -23.26
CA SER A 66 -32.01 -19.52 -22.53
C SER A 66 -32.25 -18.16 -23.20
N GLY A 67 -31.75 -17.94 -24.43
CA GLY A 67 -31.92 -16.69 -25.18
C GLY A 67 -30.73 -15.71 -25.08
N GLY A 68 -29.65 -16.12 -24.42
CA GLY A 68 -28.46 -15.31 -24.22
C GLY A 68 -28.63 -14.25 -23.12
N VAL A 69 -27.71 -13.29 -23.07
CA VAL A 69 -27.70 -12.19 -22.09
C VAL A 69 -27.87 -10.87 -22.83
N LEU A 70 -28.79 -10.01 -22.39
CA LEU A 70 -29.18 -8.79 -23.11
C LEU A 70 -29.60 -9.06 -24.57
N GLN A 71 -30.26 -10.20 -24.81
CA GLN A 71 -30.64 -10.69 -26.16
C GLN A 71 -29.43 -10.91 -27.09
N LYS A 72 -28.23 -11.05 -26.53
CA LYS A 72 -27.00 -11.32 -27.26
C LYS A 72 -26.52 -12.75 -26.98
N LYS A 73 -26.02 -13.41 -28.02
CA LYS A 73 -25.37 -14.71 -27.86
C LYS A 73 -24.02 -14.55 -27.15
N ILE A 74 -23.58 -15.60 -26.47
CA ILE A 74 -22.29 -15.67 -25.81
C ILE A 74 -21.38 -16.59 -26.63
N LYS A 75 -20.12 -16.21 -26.80
CA LYS A 75 -19.09 -17.00 -27.48
C LYS A 75 -17.77 -16.95 -26.71
N LEU A 76 -17.17 -18.11 -26.49
CA LEU A 76 -15.82 -18.20 -25.94
C LEU A 76 -14.78 -18.02 -27.05
N ILE A 77 -13.74 -17.24 -26.77
CA ILE A 77 -12.52 -17.13 -27.58
C ILE A 77 -11.42 -17.82 -26.79
N ILE A 78 -11.14 -19.08 -27.14
CA ILE A 78 -10.18 -19.91 -26.42
C ILE A 78 -8.79 -19.70 -27.01
N SER A 79 -7.83 -19.35 -26.17
CA SER A 79 -6.40 -19.38 -26.46
C SER A 79 -5.78 -20.48 -25.60
N GLU A 80 -5.42 -21.58 -26.25
CA GLU A 80 -4.71 -22.67 -25.59
C GLU A 80 -3.25 -22.30 -25.36
N GLU A 81 -2.79 -22.41 -24.12
CA GLU A 81 -1.41 -22.16 -23.71
C GLU A 81 -0.64 -23.48 -23.66
N GLU A 82 0.61 -23.46 -24.13
CA GLU A 82 1.54 -24.56 -23.92
C GLU A 82 2.15 -24.41 -22.53
N ALA A 83 1.69 -25.22 -21.57
CA ALA A 83 2.51 -25.52 -20.41
C ALA A 83 3.47 -26.63 -20.85
N ASP A 84 4.75 -26.31 -21.04
CA ASP A 84 5.76 -27.36 -21.25
C ASP A 84 5.99 -28.13 -19.93
N THR A 85 5.03 -28.97 -19.57
CA THR A 85 5.14 -29.93 -18.46
C THR A 85 6.05 -31.12 -18.81
N SER A 86 6.55 -31.17 -20.06
CA SER A 86 7.54 -32.14 -20.52
C SER A 86 8.98 -31.67 -20.30
N ALA A 87 9.25 -30.36 -20.25
CA ALA A 87 10.55 -29.81 -19.87
C ALA A 87 10.86 -29.98 -18.37
N THR A 88 9.88 -30.32 -17.54
CA THR A 88 10.12 -30.86 -16.18
C THR A 88 10.73 -32.26 -16.18
N LEU A 89 10.80 -32.96 -17.32
CA LEU A 89 11.49 -34.25 -17.47
C LEU A 89 12.96 -34.12 -17.91
N ASN A 90 13.39 -32.95 -18.39
CA ASN A 90 14.80 -32.70 -18.75
C ASN A 90 15.41 -31.74 -17.72
N HIS A 91 16.26 -32.30 -16.85
CA HIS A 91 16.94 -31.72 -15.68
C HIS A 91 17.70 -30.37 -15.81
N THR A 92 17.40 -29.52 -16.79
CA THR A 92 17.97 -28.18 -16.94
C THR A 92 17.03 -27.12 -16.34
N SER A 93 17.24 -26.84 -15.05
CA SER A 93 16.87 -25.60 -14.35
C SER A 93 15.42 -25.13 -14.49
N SER A 94 14.61 -25.38 -13.46
CA SER A 94 13.25 -24.86 -13.23
C SER A 94 13.07 -23.34 -13.47
N LEU A 95 14.16 -22.57 -13.48
CA LEU A 95 14.15 -21.12 -13.75
C LEU A 95 14.03 -20.78 -15.25
N MET A 96 14.63 -21.55 -16.17
CA MET A 96 14.59 -21.23 -17.61
C MET A 96 13.29 -21.67 -18.30
N VAL A 97 12.59 -22.66 -17.74
CA VAL A 97 11.25 -23.06 -18.19
C VAL A 97 10.21 -22.01 -17.77
N GLY A 98 10.37 -21.41 -16.59
CA GLY A 98 9.48 -20.37 -16.09
C GLY A 98 9.41 -19.11 -16.97
N GLU A 99 10.54 -18.60 -17.48
CA GLU A 99 10.55 -17.38 -18.31
C GLU A 99 9.84 -17.58 -19.66
N ASN A 100 10.04 -18.72 -20.32
CA ASN A 100 9.36 -19.00 -21.59
C ASN A 100 7.84 -19.11 -21.40
N VAL A 101 7.39 -19.79 -20.33
CA VAL A 101 5.96 -19.94 -20.03
C VAL A 101 5.33 -18.59 -19.63
N LYS A 102 6.05 -17.74 -18.86
CA LYS A 102 5.60 -16.38 -18.56
C LYS A 102 5.45 -15.52 -19.82
N GLU A 103 6.32 -15.69 -20.81
CA GLU A 103 6.19 -14.97 -22.09
C GLU A 103 5.00 -15.45 -22.92
N TYR A 104 4.70 -16.76 -22.92
CA TYR A 104 3.47 -17.26 -23.55
C TYR A 104 2.22 -16.62 -22.95
N SER A 105 2.12 -16.51 -21.62
CA SER A 105 0.98 -15.84 -20.98
C SER A 105 0.87 -14.36 -21.34
N ARG A 106 2.00 -13.66 -21.50
CA ARG A 106 2.01 -12.27 -21.98
C ARG A 106 1.57 -12.16 -23.45
N GLU A 107 1.97 -13.09 -24.30
CA GLU A 107 1.52 -13.14 -25.69
C GLU A 107 0.02 -13.48 -25.80
N THR A 108 -0.50 -14.39 -24.98
CA THR A 108 -1.94 -14.65 -24.84
C THR A 108 -2.69 -13.39 -24.42
N ALA A 109 -2.19 -12.66 -23.43
CA ALA A 109 -2.78 -11.39 -23.02
C ALA A 109 -2.79 -10.37 -24.17
N ARG A 110 -1.66 -10.21 -24.87
CA ARG A 110 -1.56 -9.34 -26.06
C ARG A 110 -2.51 -9.78 -27.18
N TYR A 111 -2.72 -11.09 -27.35
CA TYR A 111 -3.68 -11.64 -28.31
C TYR A 111 -5.11 -11.20 -27.98
N PHE A 112 -5.53 -11.29 -26.72
CA PHE A 112 -6.86 -10.83 -26.31
C PHE A 112 -7.01 -9.31 -26.38
N ILE A 113 -5.99 -8.55 -25.95
CA ILE A 113 -6.00 -7.08 -26.00
C ILE A 113 -6.10 -6.57 -27.45
N ARG A 114 -5.42 -7.22 -28.39
CA ARG A 114 -5.41 -6.84 -29.81
C ARG A 114 -6.50 -7.56 -30.61
N HIS A 115 -7.39 -8.30 -29.95
CA HIS A 115 -8.37 -9.09 -30.65
C HIS A 115 -9.32 -8.18 -31.45
N PRO A 116 -9.62 -8.48 -32.73
CA PRO A 116 -10.43 -7.61 -33.58
C PRO A 116 -11.90 -7.49 -33.13
N ARG A 117 -12.36 -8.39 -32.26
CA ARG A 117 -13.68 -8.34 -31.63
C ARG A 117 -13.52 -7.82 -30.20
N PRO A 118 -14.45 -6.95 -29.71
CA PRO A 118 -14.45 -6.53 -28.33
C PRO A 118 -14.61 -7.73 -27.39
N ILE A 119 -13.67 -7.88 -26.46
CA ILE A 119 -13.69 -8.90 -25.41
C ILE A 119 -14.22 -8.24 -24.13
N THR A 120 -15.23 -8.87 -23.53
CA THR A 120 -15.84 -8.37 -22.29
C THR A 120 -14.97 -8.66 -21.07
N ALA A 121 -14.40 -9.86 -21.02
CA ALA A 121 -13.50 -10.30 -19.96
C ALA A 121 -12.59 -11.43 -20.47
N VAL A 122 -11.43 -11.60 -19.84
CA VAL A 122 -10.56 -12.76 -20.02
C VAL A 122 -10.59 -13.61 -18.75
N ILE A 123 -10.93 -14.89 -18.90
CA ILE A 123 -10.92 -15.91 -17.85
C ILE A 123 -9.63 -16.71 -17.99
N GLY A 124 -8.89 -16.88 -16.89
CA GLY A 124 -7.60 -17.57 -16.87
C GLY A 124 -6.65 -16.84 -15.94
N HIS A 125 -5.35 -17.09 -15.90
CA HIS A 125 -4.65 -18.24 -16.44
C HIS A 125 -4.65 -19.37 -15.39
N ARG A 126 -4.31 -20.60 -15.79
CA ARG A 126 -4.35 -21.80 -14.93
C ARG A 126 -3.51 -21.70 -13.66
N TYR A 127 -2.28 -21.19 -13.79
CA TYR A 127 -1.29 -21.14 -12.70
C TYR A 127 -1.03 -19.71 -12.25
N SER A 128 -0.64 -19.52 -10.98
CA SER A 128 -0.46 -18.18 -10.43
C SER A 128 0.61 -17.38 -11.17
N PHE A 129 1.74 -18.01 -11.51
CA PHE A 129 2.84 -17.34 -12.21
C PHE A 129 2.45 -16.87 -13.63
N MET A 130 1.54 -17.59 -14.30
CA MET A 130 0.96 -17.19 -15.59
C MET A 130 0.03 -15.99 -15.40
N ALA A 131 -0.88 -16.08 -14.42
CA ALA A 131 -1.84 -15.03 -14.12
C ALA A 131 -1.15 -13.72 -13.73
N LEU A 132 -0.14 -13.77 -12.84
CA LEU A 132 0.66 -12.61 -12.44
C LEU A 132 1.40 -11.97 -13.63
N SER A 133 1.91 -12.79 -14.55
CA SER A 133 2.64 -12.30 -15.72
C SER A 133 1.75 -11.56 -16.72
N ALA A 134 0.46 -11.89 -16.76
CA ALA A 134 -0.54 -11.27 -17.64
C ALA A 134 -1.32 -10.12 -16.97
N ALA A 135 -1.52 -10.16 -15.65
CA ALA A 135 -2.37 -9.23 -14.89
C ALA A 135 -2.08 -7.75 -15.18
N GLY A 136 -0.80 -7.36 -15.17
CA GLY A 136 -0.41 -5.97 -15.45
C GLY A 136 -0.78 -5.49 -16.87
N LEU A 137 -0.74 -6.39 -17.86
CA LEU A 137 -1.13 -6.05 -19.25
C LEU A 137 -2.64 -5.85 -19.36
N TYR A 138 -3.43 -6.69 -18.70
CA TYR A 138 -4.88 -6.55 -18.64
C TYR A 138 -5.29 -5.25 -17.93
N GLN A 139 -4.68 -4.96 -16.77
CA GLN A 139 -4.89 -3.71 -16.04
C GLN A 139 -4.60 -2.48 -16.90
N GLN A 140 -3.40 -2.41 -17.50
CA GLN A 140 -2.98 -1.27 -18.34
C GLN A 140 -3.90 -1.06 -19.55
N SER A 141 -4.52 -2.13 -20.04
CA SER A 141 -5.42 -2.10 -21.19
C SER A 141 -6.89 -1.99 -20.81
N ARG A 142 -7.22 -1.85 -19.51
CA ARG A 142 -8.60 -1.84 -18.99
C ARG A 142 -9.41 -3.06 -19.44
N MET A 143 -8.74 -4.21 -19.54
CA MET A 143 -9.34 -5.49 -19.88
C MET A 143 -9.69 -6.21 -18.59
N LEU A 144 -10.96 -6.50 -18.36
CA LEU A 144 -11.40 -7.26 -17.18
C LEU A 144 -10.78 -8.67 -17.22
N PHE A 145 -10.05 -9.02 -16.16
CA PHE A 145 -9.34 -10.26 -15.98
C PHE A 145 -9.89 -11.00 -14.75
N LEU A 146 -10.45 -12.19 -14.96
CA LEU A 146 -10.96 -13.05 -13.89
C LEU A 146 -10.08 -14.29 -13.77
N ALA A 147 -9.34 -14.38 -12.66
CA ALA A 147 -8.47 -15.50 -12.34
C ALA A 147 -9.22 -16.62 -11.61
N PRO A 148 -9.48 -17.76 -12.27
CA PRO A 148 -10.31 -18.82 -11.69
C PRO A 148 -9.56 -19.68 -10.68
N THR A 149 -8.24 -19.80 -10.79
CA THR A 149 -7.44 -20.78 -10.02
C THR A 149 -6.14 -20.21 -9.43
N ALA A 150 -5.77 -18.97 -9.74
CA ALA A 150 -4.53 -18.37 -9.25
C ALA A 150 -4.64 -18.03 -7.76
N THR A 151 -3.84 -18.69 -6.91
CA THR A 151 -3.94 -18.58 -5.45
C THR A 151 -2.86 -17.69 -4.83
N ASN A 152 -1.83 -17.29 -5.61
CA ASN A 152 -0.78 -16.39 -5.13
C ASN A 152 -1.33 -15.08 -4.55
N ASP A 153 -0.81 -14.70 -3.38
CA ASP A 153 -1.32 -13.58 -2.59
C ASP A 153 -1.16 -12.23 -3.31
N LEU A 154 -0.16 -12.10 -4.20
CA LEU A 154 0.16 -10.85 -4.89
C LEU A 154 -0.90 -10.43 -5.91
N LEU A 155 -1.66 -11.37 -6.48
CA LEU A 155 -2.50 -11.10 -7.65
C LEU A 155 -3.46 -9.92 -7.44
N THR A 156 -4.15 -9.90 -6.30
CA THR A 156 -5.11 -8.84 -5.94
C THR A 156 -4.55 -7.87 -4.89
N SER A 157 -3.29 -8.04 -4.44
CA SER A 157 -2.61 -7.07 -3.58
C SER A 157 -1.91 -5.95 -4.37
N MET A 158 -1.94 -6.03 -5.70
CA MET A 158 -1.38 -5.01 -6.61
C MET A 158 -2.31 -3.80 -6.79
N ASP A 159 -3.48 -3.78 -6.15
CA ASP A 159 -4.49 -2.71 -6.24
C ASP A 159 -4.94 -2.44 -7.70
N PHE A 160 -5.21 -3.52 -8.42
CA PHE A 160 -5.63 -3.49 -9.82
C PHE A 160 -7.15 -3.51 -9.94
N ASP A 161 -7.71 -2.49 -10.59
CA ASP A 161 -9.15 -2.36 -10.77
C ASP A 161 -9.81 -3.43 -11.64
N TYR A 162 -9.06 -3.97 -12.61
CA TYR A 162 -9.59 -4.88 -13.62
C TYR A 162 -9.27 -6.35 -13.30
N VAL A 163 -8.71 -6.66 -12.13
CA VAL A 163 -8.24 -8.01 -11.80
C VAL A 163 -9.04 -8.59 -10.65
N PHE A 164 -9.68 -9.72 -10.91
CA PHE A 164 -10.53 -10.43 -9.96
C PHE A 164 -10.05 -11.86 -9.76
N ARG A 165 -10.30 -12.46 -8.59
CA ARG A 165 -9.94 -13.85 -8.29
C ARG A 165 -11.14 -14.64 -7.75
N MET A 166 -11.38 -15.84 -8.27
CA MET A 166 -12.51 -16.71 -7.89
C MET A 166 -12.25 -17.63 -6.68
N VAL A 167 -10.99 -17.79 -6.29
CA VAL A 167 -10.53 -18.74 -5.26
C VAL A 167 -9.81 -18.02 -4.13
N PRO A 168 -9.81 -18.56 -2.90
CA PRO A 168 -9.03 -17.96 -1.82
C PRO A 168 -7.53 -17.97 -2.10
N LYS A 169 -6.82 -16.97 -1.59
CA LYS A 169 -5.36 -16.91 -1.65
C LYS A 169 -4.64 -17.92 -0.77
N ASN A 170 -3.35 -18.13 -1.03
CA ASN A 170 -2.48 -19.05 -0.29
C ASN A 170 -2.47 -18.76 1.22
N SER A 171 -2.44 -17.49 1.64
CA SER A 171 -2.53 -17.15 3.08
C SER A 171 -3.88 -17.49 3.72
N VAL A 172 -4.97 -17.50 2.94
CA VAL A 172 -6.30 -17.89 3.41
C VAL A 172 -6.44 -19.41 3.41
N LEU A 173 -6.02 -20.11 2.35
CA LEU A 173 -6.04 -21.56 2.27
C LEU A 173 -5.15 -22.20 3.36
N GLY A 174 -3.91 -21.74 3.50
CA GLY A 174 -2.99 -22.21 4.54
C GLY A 174 -3.57 -22.04 5.95
N ARG A 175 -4.28 -20.93 6.20
CA ARG A 175 -5.02 -20.71 7.45
C ARG A 175 -6.16 -21.70 7.64
N GLN A 176 -6.98 -21.92 6.62
CA GLN A 176 -8.10 -22.87 6.68
C GLN A 176 -7.62 -24.31 6.93
N LEU A 177 -6.54 -24.73 6.27
CA LEU A 177 -5.90 -26.03 6.48
C LEU A 177 -5.33 -26.17 7.90
N ALA A 178 -4.68 -25.12 8.43
CA ALA A 178 -4.17 -25.12 9.81
C ALA A 178 -5.30 -25.20 10.84
N MET A 179 -6.37 -24.42 10.66
CA MET A 179 -7.56 -24.47 11.51
C MET A 179 -8.23 -25.84 11.46
N TYR A 180 -8.33 -26.43 10.27
CA TYR A 180 -8.85 -27.79 10.09
C TYR A 180 -8.02 -28.82 10.87
N ALA A 181 -6.69 -28.75 10.76
CA ALA A 181 -5.79 -29.64 11.48
C ALA A 181 -5.95 -29.52 13.00
N ALA A 182 -5.93 -28.29 13.51
CA ALA A 182 -6.10 -28.01 14.94
C ALA A 182 -7.46 -28.48 15.48
N ALA A 183 -8.55 -28.26 14.73
CA ALA A 183 -9.89 -28.73 15.08
C ALA A 183 -10.00 -30.26 15.16
N ARG A 184 -9.09 -30.99 14.51
CA ARG A 184 -8.97 -32.46 14.59
C ARG A 184 -8.00 -32.97 15.64
N GLY A 185 -7.43 -32.07 16.45
CA GLY A 185 -6.46 -32.43 17.47
C GLY A 185 -5.11 -32.87 16.88
N ILE A 186 -4.84 -32.57 15.61
CA ILE A 186 -3.51 -32.74 15.00
C ILE A 186 -2.60 -31.72 15.67
N LYS A 187 -1.50 -32.18 16.27
CA LYS A 187 -0.54 -31.34 17.00
C LYS A 187 0.84 -31.33 16.37
N ARG A 188 1.19 -32.36 15.60
CA ARG A 188 2.52 -32.57 15.04
C ARG A 188 2.39 -32.93 13.57
N VAL A 189 3.02 -32.17 12.68
CA VAL A 189 2.91 -32.39 11.23
C VAL A 189 4.26 -32.44 10.54
N ALA A 190 4.31 -33.16 9.43
CA ALA A 190 5.38 -33.07 8.45
C ALA A 190 4.87 -32.36 7.19
N ILE A 191 5.74 -31.61 6.52
CA ILE A 191 5.40 -30.92 5.27
C ILE A 191 6.33 -31.42 4.15
N PHE A 192 5.75 -31.80 3.01
CA PHE A 192 6.45 -32.18 1.80
C PHE A 192 6.12 -31.17 0.71
N ASN A 193 7.12 -30.41 0.31
CA ASN A 193 6.99 -29.32 -0.66
C ASN A 193 7.69 -29.68 -1.98
N GLU A 194 6.97 -29.54 -3.07
CA GLU A 194 7.59 -29.36 -4.38
C GLU A 194 8.30 -28.00 -4.41
N ARG A 195 9.48 -27.91 -5.04
CA ARG A 195 10.20 -26.64 -5.25
C ARG A 195 9.62 -25.85 -6.43
N SER A 196 8.31 -25.63 -6.40
CA SER A 196 7.60 -24.71 -7.28
C SER A 196 7.21 -23.45 -6.51
N GLU A 197 6.99 -22.35 -7.24
CA GLU A 197 6.59 -21.06 -6.66
C GLU A 197 5.29 -21.22 -5.83
N ASP A 198 4.27 -21.87 -6.40
CA ASP A 198 2.97 -22.10 -5.77
C ASP A 198 3.07 -22.97 -4.50
N ALA A 199 3.81 -24.09 -4.55
CA ALA A 199 3.91 -25.01 -3.41
C ALA A 199 4.70 -24.42 -2.24
N LEU A 200 5.77 -23.66 -2.52
CA LEU A 200 6.57 -23.02 -1.47
C LEU A 200 5.79 -21.87 -0.80
N GLU A 201 5.02 -21.10 -1.55
CA GLU A 201 4.19 -20.02 -1.00
C GLU A 201 3.08 -20.57 -0.09
N LEU A 202 2.31 -21.57 -0.57
CA LEU A 202 1.30 -22.24 0.24
C LEU A 202 1.92 -22.91 1.47
N GLY A 203 3.09 -23.55 1.33
CA GLY A 203 3.83 -24.17 2.42
C GLY A 203 4.24 -23.18 3.50
N ALA A 204 4.72 -21.99 3.12
CA ALA A 204 5.06 -20.92 4.05
C ALA A 204 3.82 -20.41 4.80
N ALA A 205 2.74 -20.12 4.07
CA ALA A 205 1.47 -19.68 4.64
C ALA A 205 0.87 -20.71 5.62
N LEU A 206 0.89 -21.98 5.25
CA LEU A 206 0.44 -23.10 6.08
C LEU A 206 1.29 -23.21 7.35
N LYS A 207 2.62 -23.22 7.22
CA LYS A 207 3.54 -23.35 8.36
C LYS A 207 3.36 -22.23 9.39
N GLN A 208 3.24 -20.98 8.91
CA GLN A 208 2.95 -19.83 9.76
C GLN A 208 1.61 -20.00 10.48
N SER A 209 0.57 -20.44 9.75
CA SER A 209 -0.77 -20.62 10.31
C SER A 209 -0.85 -21.76 11.31
N LEU A 210 -0.15 -22.88 11.06
CA LEU A 210 -0.05 -24.03 11.98
C LEU A 210 0.57 -23.61 13.31
N ALA A 211 1.67 -22.84 13.27
CA ALA A 211 2.31 -22.32 14.48
C ALA A 211 1.34 -21.45 15.30
N GLY A 212 0.55 -20.60 14.63
CA GLY A 212 -0.49 -19.78 15.28
C GLY A 212 -1.63 -20.59 15.90
N GLN A 213 -1.88 -21.81 15.42
CA GLN A 213 -2.86 -22.74 15.98
C GLN A 213 -2.26 -23.70 17.02
N GLY A 214 -0.98 -23.54 17.38
CA GLY A 214 -0.29 -24.44 18.31
C GLY A 214 0.04 -25.82 17.73
N VAL A 215 0.02 -25.96 16.40
CA VAL A 215 0.40 -27.18 15.68
C VAL A 215 1.88 -27.07 15.27
N GLN A 216 2.70 -28.02 15.70
CA GLN A 216 4.14 -28.03 15.45
C GLN A 216 4.48 -28.69 14.12
N THR A 217 5.20 -27.97 13.24
CA THR A 217 5.90 -28.58 12.10
C THR A 217 7.18 -29.25 12.61
N VAL A 218 7.21 -30.58 12.60
CA VAL A 218 8.32 -31.39 13.13
C VAL A 218 9.46 -31.52 12.13
N VAL A 219 9.10 -31.67 10.84
CA VAL A 219 10.05 -31.83 9.76
C VAL A 219 9.46 -31.30 8.46
N GLU A 220 10.33 -30.76 7.60
CA GLU A 220 9.97 -30.24 6.28
C GLU A 220 10.92 -30.83 5.24
N TYR A 221 10.36 -31.34 4.14
CA TYR A 221 11.10 -31.88 3.01
C TYR A 221 10.81 -31.04 1.77
N SER A 222 11.84 -30.73 0.99
CA SER A 222 11.67 -30.02 -0.28
C SER A 222 12.49 -30.62 -1.39
N PHE A 223 11.86 -30.86 -2.53
CA PHE A 223 12.45 -31.57 -3.67
C PHE A 223 12.03 -30.97 -5.02
N PHE A 224 12.81 -31.25 -6.06
CA PHE A 224 12.54 -30.72 -7.41
C PHE A 224 11.34 -31.41 -8.06
N SER A 225 10.63 -30.68 -8.91
CA SER A 225 9.56 -31.21 -9.77
C SER A 225 10.07 -32.34 -10.67
N GLY A 226 9.17 -33.26 -11.04
CA GLY A 226 9.47 -34.36 -11.97
C GLY A 226 10.19 -35.56 -11.36
N MET A 227 10.44 -35.56 -10.04
CA MET A 227 11.01 -36.73 -9.35
C MET A 227 10.07 -37.93 -9.38
N SER A 228 10.65 -39.13 -9.47
CA SER A 228 9.95 -40.41 -9.64
C SER A 228 10.06 -41.32 -8.41
N GLY A 229 9.29 -42.41 -8.40
CA GLY A 229 9.13 -43.30 -7.24
C GLY A 229 10.42 -43.82 -6.58
N ARG A 230 11.48 -44.12 -7.35
CA ARG A 230 12.76 -44.58 -6.78
C ARG A 230 13.49 -43.49 -6.00
N GLU A 231 13.21 -42.24 -6.30
CA GLU A 231 13.85 -41.09 -5.66
C GLU A 231 13.12 -40.72 -4.36
N PHE A 232 11.82 -41.03 -4.23
CA PHE A 232 11.06 -40.84 -2.98
C PHE A 232 11.32 -41.92 -1.92
N THR A 233 11.94 -43.03 -2.29
CA THR A 233 12.37 -44.08 -1.37
C THR A 233 13.23 -43.53 -0.21
N SER A 234 14.17 -42.62 -0.47
CA SER A 234 15.05 -42.06 0.57
C SER A 234 14.26 -41.19 1.55
N TYR A 235 13.37 -40.35 1.04
CA TYR A 235 12.48 -39.49 1.84
C TYR A 235 11.55 -40.32 2.72
N ALA A 236 10.93 -41.38 2.20
CA ALA A 236 10.09 -42.27 3.00
C ALA A 236 10.87 -42.99 4.11
N MET A 237 12.11 -43.43 3.83
CA MET A 237 12.98 -44.00 4.85
C MET A 237 13.39 -42.98 5.92
N GLU A 238 13.68 -41.75 5.51
CA GLU A 238 14.04 -40.67 6.40
C GLU A 238 12.86 -40.25 7.29
N PHE A 239 11.68 -40.09 6.70
CA PHE A 239 10.45 -39.83 7.44
C PHE A 239 10.18 -40.94 8.44
N LYS A 240 10.30 -42.23 8.05
CA LYS A 240 10.15 -43.35 8.98
C LYS A 240 11.07 -43.27 10.19
N ARG A 241 12.34 -42.86 9.99
CA ARG A 241 13.29 -42.68 11.10
C ARG A 241 12.86 -41.52 12.01
N HIS A 242 12.41 -40.41 11.42
CA HIS A 242 11.89 -39.26 12.18
C HIS A 242 10.63 -39.63 12.95
N HIS A 243 9.60 -40.15 12.28
CA HIS A 243 8.33 -40.55 12.86
C HIS A 243 8.49 -41.58 14.00
N LYS A 244 9.49 -42.47 13.92
CA LYS A 244 9.81 -43.40 15.03
C LYS A 244 10.37 -42.69 16.27
N LYS A 245 11.16 -41.63 16.09
CA LYS A 245 11.79 -40.86 17.18
C LYS A 245 10.86 -39.78 17.72
N ASP A 246 10.14 -39.15 16.82
CA ASP A 246 9.27 -38.01 17.05
C ASP A 246 8.01 -38.17 16.17
N PRO A 247 6.95 -38.80 16.71
CA PRO A 247 5.73 -39.11 15.96
C PRO A 247 5.07 -37.89 15.33
N VAL A 248 4.55 -38.09 14.14
CA VAL A 248 3.86 -37.09 13.32
C VAL A 248 2.41 -37.53 13.16
N ASP A 249 1.45 -36.66 13.47
CA ASP A 249 0.01 -36.96 13.41
C ASP A 249 -0.51 -36.91 11.96
N ALA A 250 0.02 -36.01 11.13
CA ALA A 250 -0.35 -35.87 9.73
C ALA A 250 0.78 -35.35 8.84
N VAL A 251 0.74 -35.69 7.56
CA VAL A 251 1.68 -35.22 6.52
C VAL A 251 0.91 -34.34 5.54
N PHE A 252 1.37 -33.09 5.38
CA PHE A 252 0.93 -32.22 4.30
C PHE A 252 1.78 -32.46 3.04
N LEU A 253 1.11 -32.79 1.93
CA LEU A 253 1.69 -33.00 0.61
C LEU A 253 1.34 -31.82 -0.30
N LEU A 254 2.25 -30.86 -0.42
CA LEU A 254 2.10 -29.69 -1.31
C LEU A 254 2.88 -29.95 -2.60
N VAL A 255 2.33 -30.83 -3.43
CA VAL A 255 2.94 -31.38 -4.64
C VAL A 255 1.87 -31.68 -5.68
N GLY A 256 2.26 -31.80 -6.96
CA GLY A 256 1.37 -32.34 -8.01
C GLY A 256 0.94 -33.81 -7.78
N GLY A 257 -0.16 -34.21 -8.44
CA GLY A 257 -0.84 -35.50 -8.21
C GLY A 257 0.03 -36.75 -8.37
N ASP A 258 0.86 -36.82 -9.41
CA ASP A 258 1.77 -37.95 -9.66
C ASP A 258 2.84 -38.12 -8.58
N MET A 259 3.32 -36.99 -8.04
CA MET A 259 4.27 -37.00 -6.93
C MET A 259 3.59 -37.39 -5.63
N ALA A 260 2.39 -36.85 -5.34
CA ALA A 260 1.59 -37.25 -4.18
C ALA A 260 1.38 -38.77 -4.17
N ARG A 261 0.94 -39.33 -5.29
CA ARG A 261 0.78 -40.79 -5.46
C ARG A 261 2.09 -41.55 -5.24
N SER A 262 3.19 -41.06 -5.81
CA SER A 262 4.51 -41.71 -5.66
C SER A 262 5.02 -41.69 -4.22
N ILE A 263 4.83 -40.59 -3.49
CA ILE A 263 5.19 -40.45 -2.08
C ILE A 263 4.36 -41.39 -1.23
N ILE A 264 3.03 -41.37 -1.39
CA ILE A 264 2.10 -42.24 -0.65
C ILE A 264 2.47 -43.71 -0.88
N ARG A 265 2.73 -44.12 -2.12
CA ARG A 265 3.16 -45.49 -2.44
C ARG A 265 4.40 -45.92 -1.65
N GLU A 266 5.41 -45.05 -1.58
CA GLU A 266 6.63 -45.35 -0.84
C GLU A 266 6.39 -45.39 0.67
N PHE A 267 5.50 -44.55 1.22
CA PHE A 267 5.13 -44.58 2.63
C PHE A 267 4.51 -45.93 3.03
N TYR A 268 3.56 -46.45 2.24
CA TYR A 268 2.97 -47.76 2.47
C TYR A 268 3.99 -48.88 2.34
N LYS A 269 4.82 -48.88 1.29
CA LYS A 269 5.92 -49.86 1.13
C LYS A 269 6.91 -49.88 2.29
N ARG A 270 7.05 -48.76 3.01
CA ARG A 270 7.92 -48.65 4.19
C ARG A 270 7.20 -48.83 5.52
N GLY A 271 5.90 -49.10 5.54
CA GLY A 271 5.12 -49.33 6.75
C GLY A 271 4.96 -48.06 7.60
N VAL A 272 4.73 -46.92 6.94
CA VAL A 272 4.34 -45.64 7.54
C VAL A 272 3.12 -45.04 6.82
N GLY A 273 2.41 -45.86 6.04
CA GLY A 273 1.24 -45.47 5.25
C GLY A 273 -0.03 -45.23 6.08
N ASP A 274 -0.01 -45.62 7.36
CA ASP A 274 -1.05 -45.34 8.36
C ASP A 274 -1.11 -43.86 8.78
N THR A 275 -0.16 -43.04 8.32
CA THR A 275 -0.18 -41.58 8.55
C THR A 275 -1.33 -40.93 7.79
N VAL A 276 -1.97 -39.93 8.39
CA VAL A 276 -2.98 -39.11 7.70
C VAL A 276 -2.30 -38.20 6.68
N PHE A 277 -2.73 -38.24 5.41
CA PHE A 277 -2.26 -37.33 4.38
C PHE A 277 -3.28 -36.21 4.13
N LEU A 278 -2.80 -34.97 4.08
CA LEU A 278 -3.54 -33.80 3.62
C LEU A 278 -2.79 -33.18 2.46
N THR A 279 -3.48 -32.67 1.44
CA THR A 279 -2.85 -32.07 0.26
C THR A 279 -3.10 -30.57 0.16
N GLY A 280 -2.47 -29.93 -0.83
CA GLY A 280 -2.98 -28.70 -1.41
C GLY A 280 -4.20 -28.95 -2.31
N GLU A 281 -4.85 -27.87 -2.72
CA GLU A 281 -5.98 -27.80 -3.66
C GLU A 281 -5.58 -28.13 -5.10
N GLY A 282 -4.30 -27.96 -5.45
CA GLY A 282 -3.82 -28.18 -6.81
C GLY A 282 -3.98 -29.62 -7.35
N VAL A 283 -4.29 -30.59 -6.50
CA VAL A 283 -4.56 -31.99 -6.88
C VAL A 283 -6.06 -32.32 -6.98
N ASP A 284 -6.94 -31.34 -6.76
CA ASP A 284 -8.40 -31.52 -6.78
C ASP A 284 -8.94 -31.54 -8.22
N GLU A 285 -8.49 -32.53 -8.99
CA GLU A 285 -8.79 -32.72 -10.41
C GLU A 285 -9.09 -34.19 -10.73
N HIS A 286 -9.80 -34.45 -11.84
CA HIS A 286 -10.23 -35.79 -12.19
C HIS A 286 -9.08 -36.81 -12.32
N GLY A 287 -7.93 -36.39 -12.85
CA GLY A 287 -6.76 -37.25 -13.06
C GLY A 287 -6.13 -37.77 -11.76
N PHE A 288 -6.19 -36.99 -10.68
CA PHE A 288 -5.66 -37.41 -9.37
C PHE A 288 -6.49 -38.56 -8.77
N TRP A 289 -7.82 -38.51 -8.93
CA TRP A 289 -8.71 -39.58 -8.48
C TRP A 289 -8.36 -40.93 -9.12
N GLN A 290 -8.26 -40.95 -10.46
CA GLN A 290 -7.92 -42.18 -11.21
C GLN A 290 -6.59 -42.75 -10.74
N THR A 291 -5.57 -41.89 -10.67
CA THR A 291 -4.21 -42.25 -10.27
C THR A 291 -4.15 -42.84 -8.85
N MET A 292 -5.00 -42.37 -7.95
CA MET A 292 -5.08 -42.86 -6.58
C MET A 292 -5.95 -44.11 -6.43
N GLN A 293 -6.97 -44.30 -7.26
CA GLN A 293 -7.69 -45.58 -7.35
C GLN A 293 -6.76 -46.72 -7.79
N GLU A 294 -5.92 -46.49 -8.80
CA GLU A 294 -4.90 -47.46 -9.20
C GLU A 294 -3.93 -47.79 -8.05
N LEU A 295 -3.57 -46.77 -7.25
CA LEU A 295 -2.72 -46.97 -6.09
C LEU A 295 -3.43 -47.79 -4.99
N GLN A 296 -4.72 -47.55 -4.78
CA GLN A 296 -5.56 -48.31 -3.84
C GLN A 296 -5.64 -49.80 -4.22
N GLU A 297 -5.68 -50.10 -5.52
CA GLU A 297 -5.60 -51.48 -6.05
C GLU A 297 -4.20 -52.09 -5.86
N GLU A 298 -3.12 -51.31 -6.02
CA GLU A 298 -1.73 -51.75 -5.79
C GLU A 298 -1.49 -52.13 -4.32
N ILE A 299 -1.87 -51.26 -3.38
CA ILE A 299 -1.51 -51.34 -1.96
C ILE A 299 -2.41 -52.31 -1.18
N LYS A 300 -3.69 -52.44 -1.56
CA LYS A 300 -4.70 -53.30 -0.89
C LYS A 300 -4.94 -52.99 0.61
N GLU A 301 -4.52 -51.81 1.07
CA GLU A 301 -4.84 -51.24 2.38
C GLU A 301 -5.57 -49.90 2.17
N PRO A 302 -6.54 -49.51 3.03
CA PRO A 302 -7.27 -48.25 2.84
C PRO A 302 -6.35 -47.03 2.86
N ILE A 303 -6.36 -46.25 1.79
CA ILE A 303 -5.58 -45.02 1.68
C ILE A 303 -6.44 -43.83 2.12
N TYR A 304 -5.95 -43.07 3.10
CA TYR A 304 -6.62 -41.87 3.62
C TYR A 304 -5.89 -40.60 3.19
N VAL A 305 -6.45 -39.91 2.20
CA VAL A 305 -5.98 -38.60 1.73
C VAL A 305 -7.13 -37.60 1.80
N GLY A 306 -6.91 -36.47 2.47
CA GLY A 306 -7.82 -35.34 2.47
C GLY A 306 -7.37 -34.27 1.47
N VAL A 307 -8.26 -33.94 0.53
CA VAL A 307 -8.03 -32.94 -0.51
C VAL A 307 -8.93 -31.73 -0.24
N PRO A 308 -8.38 -30.51 -0.12
CA PRO A 308 -9.21 -29.31 -0.02
C PRO A 308 -9.90 -29.03 -1.36
N THR A 309 -11.23 -28.85 -1.31
CA THR A 309 -12.08 -28.61 -2.49
C THR A 309 -13.07 -27.48 -2.27
N LEU A 310 -13.41 -26.77 -3.35
CA LEU A 310 -14.52 -25.82 -3.38
C LEU A 310 -15.80 -26.43 -3.99
N PHE A 311 -15.71 -27.61 -4.60
CA PHE A 311 -16.81 -28.23 -5.33
C PHE A 311 -17.29 -29.49 -4.61
N GLN A 312 -18.53 -29.47 -4.14
CA GLN A 312 -19.15 -30.64 -3.54
C GLN A 312 -19.93 -31.45 -4.58
N ASP A 313 -19.26 -32.39 -5.22
CA ASP A 313 -19.78 -33.24 -6.31
C ASP A 313 -20.95 -34.17 -5.93
N ASN A 314 -21.17 -34.44 -4.64
CA ASN A 314 -22.21 -35.34 -4.16
C ASN A 314 -23.44 -34.63 -3.55
N SER A 315 -23.49 -33.30 -3.59
CA SER A 315 -24.62 -32.56 -3.03
C SER A 315 -25.87 -32.63 -3.93
N GLU A 316 -27.04 -32.42 -3.34
CA GLU A 316 -28.27 -32.20 -4.11
C GLU A 316 -28.19 -30.93 -4.97
N TYR A 317 -27.51 -29.89 -4.45
CA TYR A 317 -27.31 -28.62 -5.13
C TYR A 317 -26.56 -28.76 -6.47
N THR A 318 -25.53 -29.62 -6.52
CA THR A 318 -24.69 -29.83 -7.72
C THR A 318 -25.19 -30.97 -8.61
N ARG A 319 -26.30 -31.65 -8.24
CA ARG A 319 -26.84 -32.81 -8.98
C ARG A 319 -27.10 -32.50 -10.44
N PHE A 320 -27.79 -31.39 -10.72
CA PHE A 320 -28.16 -31.00 -12.08
C PHE A 320 -26.94 -30.80 -12.97
N PHE A 321 -25.97 -30.01 -12.50
CA PHE A 321 -24.70 -29.81 -13.19
C PHE A 321 -23.99 -31.13 -13.46
N ARG A 322 -23.87 -31.99 -12.44
CA ARG A 322 -23.21 -33.29 -12.57
C ARG A 322 -23.87 -34.18 -13.63
N GLU A 323 -25.19 -34.32 -13.58
CA GLU A 323 -25.94 -35.17 -14.51
C GLU A 323 -25.81 -34.66 -15.94
N LYS A 324 -25.99 -33.35 -16.14
CA LYS A 324 -25.90 -32.75 -17.46
C LYS A 324 -24.48 -32.77 -18.02
N PHE A 325 -23.49 -32.41 -17.21
CA PHE A 325 -22.09 -32.47 -17.59
C PHE A 325 -21.70 -33.89 -18.01
N SER A 326 -22.08 -34.89 -17.20
CA SER A 326 -21.80 -36.30 -17.50
C SER A 326 -22.52 -36.79 -18.77
N GLN A 327 -23.71 -36.26 -19.06
CA GLN A 327 -24.44 -36.58 -20.28
C GLN A 327 -23.77 -35.99 -21.53
N VAL A 328 -23.21 -34.78 -21.43
CA VAL A 328 -22.60 -34.07 -22.57
C VAL A 328 -21.18 -34.57 -22.84
N TYR A 329 -20.37 -34.73 -21.79
CA TYR A 329 -18.94 -35.01 -21.90
C TYR A 329 -18.55 -36.46 -21.58
N GLU A 330 -19.53 -37.32 -21.29
CA GLU A 330 -19.34 -38.75 -20.98
C GLU A 330 -18.39 -39.02 -19.80
N THR A 331 -18.19 -38.04 -18.93
CA THR A 331 -17.32 -38.11 -17.74
C THR A 331 -17.90 -37.24 -16.60
N PRO A 332 -17.78 -37.63 -15.32
CA PRO A 332 -18.22 -36.76 -14.23
C PRO A 332 -17.36 -35.49 -14.14
N PRO A 333 -17.94 -34.33 -13.79
CA PRO A 333 -17.19 -33.10 -13.63
C PRO A 333 -16.27 -33.14 -12.42
N ASP A 334 -15.19 -32.37 -12.50
CA ASP A 334 -14.34 -32.04 -11.37
C ASP A 334 -14.49 -30.56 -10.95
N SER A 335 -13.65 -30.17 -10.01
CA SER A 335 -13.57 -28.82 -9.44
C SER A 335 -13.22 -27.76 -10.48
N LEU A 336 -12.39 -28.11 -11.47
CA LEU A 336 -12.02 -27.23 -12.57
C LEU A 336 -13.21 -27.02 -13.51
N ALA A 337 -13.98 -28.07 -13.82
CA ALA A 337 -15.24 -27.93 -14.56
C ALA A 337 -16.23 -27.02 -13.83
N ALA A 338 -16.39 -27.19 -12.51
CA ALA A 338 -17.26 -26.34 -11.70
C ALA A 338 -16.79 -24.88 -11.66
N LEU A 339 -15.46 -24.64 -11.57
CA LEU A 339 -14.88 -23.30 -11.62
C LEU A 339 -15.07 -22.65 -13.00
N GLY A 340 -14.88 -23.38 -14.09
CA GLY A 340 -15.10 -22.88 -15.45
C GLY A 340 -16.55 -22.47 -15.67
N TYR A 341 -17.48 -23.31 -15.21
CA TYR A 341 -18.91 -23.02 -15.23
C TYR A 341 -19.26 -21.75 -14.44
N ASP A 342 -18.81 -21.65 -13.19
CA ASP A 342 -19.05 -20.50 -12.33
C ASP A 342 -18.39 -19.22 -12.85
N SER A 343 -17.17 -19.29 -13.42
CA SER A 343 -16.45 -18.15 -13.98
C SER A 343 -17.18 -17.49 -15.14
N VAL A 344 -17.77 -18.29 -16.05
CA VAL A 344 -18.63 -17.74 -17.11
C VAL A 344 -19.87 -17.12 -16.50
N ASN A 345 -20.55 -17.86 -15.64
CA ASN A 345 -21.85 -17.50 -15.12
C ASN A 345 -21.84 -16.24 -14.23
N ILE A 346 -20.79 -16.02 -13.44
CA ILE A 346 -20.66 -14.78 -12.66
C ILE A 346 -20.43 -13.55 -13.55
N LEU A 347 -19.67 -13.70 -14.65
CA LEU A 347 -19.47 -12.63 -15.63
C LEU A 347 -20.76 -12.31 -16.37
N LEU A 348 -21.53 -13.33 -16.75
CA LEU A 348 -22.83 -13.15 -17.39
C LEU A 348 -23.84 -12.45 -16.47
N ALA A 349 -23.89 -12.82 -15.18
CA ALA A 349 -24.70 -12.13 -14.19
C ALA A 349 -24.30 -10.65 -14.04
N ALA A 350 -22.99 -10.36 -14.02
CA ALA A 350 -22.50 -8.98 -13.96
C ALA A 350 -22.83 -8.18 -15.22
N VAL A 351 -22.75 -8.80 -16.41
CA VAL A 351 -23.17 -8.17 -17.68
C VAL A 351 -24.67 -7.85 -17.70
N GLU A 352 -25.50 -8.78 -17.23
CA GLU A 352 -26.95 -8.59 -17.14
C GLU A 352 -27.28 -7.42 -16.20
N GLN A 353 -26.69 -7.42 -14.99
CA GLN A 353 -26.88 -6.37 -14.00
C GLN A 353 -26.39 -5.00 -14.49
N ALA A 354 -25.28 -4.98 -15.24
CA ALA A 354 -24.71 -3.76 -15.81
C ALA A 354 -25.58 -3.18 -16.94
N GLY A 355 -26.45 -4.00 -17.55
CA GLY A 355 -27.13 -3.67 -18.80
C GLY A 355 -26.17 -3.48 -19.98
N ALA A 356 -24.88 -3.85 -19.82
CA ALA A 356 -23.83 -3.63 -20.82
C ALA A 356 -22.69 -4.65 -20.66
N ALA A 357 -22.11 -5.06 -21.79
CA ALA A 357 -20.99 -6.00 -21.84
C ALA A 357 -19.61 -5.32 -21.95
N ALA A 358 -19.53 -4.02 -21.68
CA ALA A 358 -18.27 -3.28 -21.72
C ALA A 358 -17.46 -3.56 -20.44
N PRO A 359 -16.15 -3.85 -20.51
CA PRO A 359 -15.34 -4.24 -19.36
C PRO A 359 -15.52 -3.33 -18.14
N ASP A 360 -15.42 -2.01 -18.31
CA ASP A 360 -15.59 -1.01 -17.24
C ASP A 360 -16.91 -1.18 -16.47
N LYS A 361 -18.01 -1.45 -17.20
CA LYS A 361 -19.33 -1.61 -16.58
C LYS A 361 -19.44 -2.93 -15.83
N VAL A 362 -18.82 -3.98 -16.36
CA VAL A 362 -18.84 -5.30 -15.73
C VAL A 362 -17.95 -5.32 -14.48
N VAL A 363 -16.80 -4.63 -14.50
CA VAL A 363 -15.91 -4.43 -13.34
C VAL A 363 -16.66 -3.80 -12.18
N ASP A 364 -17.38 -2.70 -12.45
CA ASP A 364 -18.20 -2.03 -11.43
C ASP A 364 -19.19 -3.04 -10.81
N GLU A 365 -19.97 -3.75 -11.64
CA GLU A 365 -20.97 -4.70 -11.12
C GLU A 365 -20.40 -5.91 -10.39
N LEU A 366 -19.24 -6.44 -10.81
CA LEU A 366 -18.61 -7.55 -10.10
C LEU A 366 -18.29 -7.20 -8.64
N ARG A 367 -17.90 -5.95 -8.35
CA ARG A 367 -17.70 -5.47 -6.97
C ARG A 367 -19.03 -5.29 -6.22
N TYR A 368 -20.12 -5.03 -6.92
CA TYR A 368 -21.45 -4.84 -6.30
C TYR A 368 -22.21 -6.14 -6.06
N LEU A 369 -22.12 -7.15 -6.94
CA LEU A 369 -22.85 -8.41 -6.82
C LEU A 369 -22.63 -9.04 -5.43
N ARG A 370 -23.71 -9.12 -4.62
CA ARG A 370 -23.68 -9.81 -3.33
C ARG A 370 -24.11 -11.26 -3.50
N ALA A 371 -23.31 -12.15 -2.93
CA ALA A 371 -23.68 -13.53 -2.60
C ALA A 371 -24.28 -14.34 -3.77
N CYS A 372 -23.59 -14.37 -4.92
CA CYS A 372 -23.96 -15.28 -5.99
C CYS A 372 -23.67 -16.72 -5.54
N GLN A 373 -24.72 -17.53 -5.41
CA GLN A 373 -24.54 -18.93 -5.08
C GLN A 373 -24.10 -19.69 -6.34
N GLY A 374 -22.81 -20.05 -6.42
CA GLY A 374 -22.24 -20.86 -7.49
C GLY A 374 -22.13 -22.34 -7.11
N LEU A 375 -21.68 -23.17 -8.06
CA LEU A 375 -21.33 -24.58 -7.85
C LEU A 375 -20.15 -24.74 -6.89
N THR A 376 -19.26 -23.75 -6.89
CA THR A 376 -18.06 -23.67 -6.06
C THR A 376 -18.29 -22.91 -4.75
N ARG A 377 -19.54 -22.91 -4.24
CA ARG A 377 -20.02 -22.15 -3.07
C ARG A 377 -20.25 -20.66 -3.39
N LYS A 378 -20.45 -19.83 -2.35
CA LYS A 378 -20.69 -18.38 -2.47
C LYS A 378 -19.56 -17.70 -3.27
N ILE A 379 -19.95 -16.87 -4.24
CA ILE A 379 -19.09 -16.00 -5.03
C ILE A 379 -19.50 -14.56 -4.73
N ALA A 380 -18.58 -13.80 -4.17
CA ALA A 380 -18.70 -12.37 -3.92
C ALA A 380 -17.29 -11.80 -3.89
N PHE A 381 -17.10 -10.58 -4.39
CA PHE A 381 -15.79 -9.94 -4.44
C PHE A 381 -15.72 -8.79 -3.46
N GLN A 382 -14.53 -8.60 -2.90
CA GLN A 382 -14.12 -7.40 -2.18
C GLN A 382 -13.79 -6.28 -3.18
N ASP A 383 -13.66 -5.05 -2.70
CA ASP A 383 -13.33 -3.89 -3.56
C ASP A 383 -11.98 -4.06 -4.28
N THR A 384 -11.06 -4.82 -3.65
CA THR A 384 -9.75 -5.21 -4.20
C THR A 384 -9.81 -6.23 -5.34
N GLY A 385 -11.01 -6.72 -5.70
CA GLY A 385 -11.19 -7.81 -6.66
C GLY A 385 -10.92 -9.22 -6.09
N ASP A 386 -10.51 -9.31 -4.82
CA ASP A 386 -10.33 -10.60 -4.15
C ASP A 386 -11.67 -11.25 -3.76
N ILE A 387 -11.71 -12.57 -3.66
CA ILE A 387 -12.92 -13.26 -3.22
C ILE A 387 -13.22 -12.94 -1.75
N GLU A 388 -14.47 -12.61 -1.43
CA GLU A 388 -14.99 -12.58 -0.06
C GLU A 388 -14.98 -14.00 0.49
N TYR A 389 -14.78 -14.16 1.81
CA TYR A 389 -14.56 -15.44 2.50
C TYR A 389 -15.28 -16.64 1.86
N LYS A 390 -14.50 -17.52 1.22
CA LYS A 390 -14.95 -18.71 0.51
C LYS A 390 -14.25 -19.94 1.12
N PRO A 391 -14.93 -20.74 1.97
CA PRO A 391 -14.25 -21.80 2.70
C PRO A 391 -14.14 -23.09 1.87
N TYR A 392 -12.98 -23.73 1.97
CA TYR A 392 -12.70 -25.06 1.45
C TYR A 392 -13.36 -26.14 2.31
N LEU A 393 -13.84 -27.19 1.65
CA LEU A 393 -14.19 -28.46 2.26
C LEU A 393 -13.01 -29.41 2.18
N ILE A 394 -12.93 -30.42 3.05
CA ILE A 394 -11.97 -31.52 2.89
C ILE A 394 -12.72 -32.75 2.36
N LYS A 395 -12.36 -33.14 1.14
CA LYS A 395 -12.84 -34.32 0.45
C LYS A 395 -11.90 -35.49 0.74
N TRP A 396 -12.40 -36.53 1.37
CA TRP A 396 -11.62 -37.68 1.81
C TRP A 396 -11.72 -38.83 0.83
N MET A 397 -10.58 -39.35 0.41
CA MET A 397 -10.52 -40.57 -0.38
C MET A 397 -10.93 -41.80 0.44
N THR A 398 -11.73 -42.67 -0.17
CA THR A 398 -12.11 -43.99 0.37
C THR A 398 -12.06 -45.06 -0.72
N ALA A 399 -12.19 -46.33 -0.31
CA ALA A 399 -12.20 -47.47 -1.23
C ALA A 399 -13.36 -47.41 -2.27
N THR A 400 -14.44 -46.70 -1.98
CA THR A 400 -15.64 -46.66 -2.84
C THR A 400 -15.85 -45.33 -3.56
N GLY A 401 -15.00 -44.33 -3.32
CA GLY A 401 -15.25 -42.97 -3.78
C GLY A 401 -14.65 -41.93 -2.84
N PHE A 402 -15.03 -40.68 -3.05
CA PHE A 402 -14.77 -39.63 -2.09
C PHE A 402 -15.94 -39.44 -1.12
N GLU A 403 -15.61 -39.11 0.12
CA GLU A 403 -16.56 -38.78 1.18
C GLU A 403 -16.27 -37.40 1.75
N TYR A 404 -17.33 -36.71 2.16
CA TYR A 404 -17.23 -35.46 2.91
C TYR A 404 -17.60 -35.78 4.36
N ARG A 405 -16.60 -35.87 5.23
CA ARG A 405 -16.80 -36.34 6.61
C ARG A 405 -17.21 -35.24 7.60
N ASP A 406 -17.18 -33.99 7.15
CA ASP A 406 -17.15 -32.81 8.02
C ASP A 406 -18.16 -31.71 7.64
N VAL A 407 -19.06 -32.00 6.71
CA VAL A 407 -20.12 -31.08 6.32
C VAL A 407 -21.25 -31.24 7.33
N LYS A 408 -21.23 -30.45 8.41
CA LYS A 408 -22.48 -30.13 9.11
C LYS A 408 -23.26 -29.23 8.17
N ASP A 409 -24.36 -29.74 7.62
CA ASP A 409 -25.32 -29.05 6.76
C ASP A 409 -25.29 -27.52 6.88
N GLN A 410 -24.42 -26.87 6.12
CA GLN A 410 -24.66 -25.51 5.65
C GLN A 410 -25.52 -25.63 4.40
N VAL A 411 -26.69 -26.24 4.58
CA VAL A 411 -27.76 -26.20 3.60
C VAL A 411 -28.31 -24.78 3.68
N ILE A 412 -27.91 -23.94 2.73
CA ILE A 412 -28.73 -22.80 2.36
C ILE A 412 -30.01 -23.44 1.78
N ALA A 413 -31.17 -23.04 2.33
CA ALA A 413 -32.45 -23.65 2.03
C ALA A 413 -32.70 -23.74 0.51
N PRO A 414 -33.29 -24.84 0.01
CA PRO A 414 -33.52 -25.07 -1.40
C PRO A 414 -34.80 -24.34 -1.82
N ASP A 415 -34.78 -23.01 -1.86
CA ASP A 415 -35.87 -22.27 -2.49
C ASP A 415 -35.28 -21.35 -3.55
N THR A 416 -35.64 -21.63 -4.80
CA THR A 416 -35.31 -20.92 -6.06
C THR A 416 -33.98 -21.26 -6.74
N TYR A 417 -33.95 -22.40 -7.44
CA TYR A 417 -33.15 -22.52 -8.65
C TYR A 417 -34.06 -23.03 -9.78
N THR A 418 -34.46 -22.11 -10.66
CA THR A 418 -35.24 -22.42 -11.88
C THR A 418 -34.59 -21.85 -13.14
N SER A 419 -33.35 -21.36 -13.10
CA SER A 419 -32.69 -20.76 -14.26
C SER A 419 -31.17 -20.96 -14.30
N ALA A 420 -30.61 -20.85 -15.51
CA ALA A 420 -29.22 -21.16 -15.89
C ALA A 420 -28.15 -20.14 -15.46
N LEU A 421 -28.46 -19.23 -14.52
CA LEU A 421 -27.52 -18.23 -13.99
C LEU A 421 -27.37 -18.44 -12.48
N PRO A 422 -26.23 -18.10 -11.86
CA PRO A 422 -26.07 -18.14 -10.41
C PRO A 422 -27.21 -17.34 -9.80
N GLY A 423 -27.88 -17.89 -8.78
CA GLY A 423 -28.83 -17.13 -7.98
C GLY A 423 -28.09 -16.01 -7.25
N CYS A 424 -27.85 -14.90 -7.93
CA CYS A 424 -27.29 -13.69 -7.36
C CYS A 424 -28.41 -12.97 -6.63
N VAL A 425 -28.40 -13.03 -5.29
CA VAL A 425 -29.40 -12.34 -4.47
C VAL A 425 -28.90 -10.93 -4.20
N ASN A 426 -29.44 -9.97 -4.94
CA ASN A 426 -29.34 -8.57 -4.58
C ASN A 426 -30.22 -8.32 -3.34
N ILE A 427 -29.60 -7.98 -2.21
CA ILE A 427 -30.32 -7.67 -0.96
C ILE A 427 -30.80 -6.22 -1.03
N ASP A 428 -32.10 -6.05 -0.90
CA ASP A 428 -32.84 -4.79 -0.71
C ASP A 428 -33.69 -5.01 0.55
N ARG A 429 -33.20 -4.50 1.68
CA ARG A 429 -33.70 -4.85 3.01
C ARG A 429 -35.01 -4.13 3.35
N ASP A 430 -35.12 -2.86 3.00
CA ASP A 430 -36.30 -2.04 3.27
C ASP A 430 -37.32 -2.08 2.12
N LYS A 431 -36.93 -2.58 0.95
CA LYS A 431 -37.77 -2.80 -0.25
C LYS A 431 -38.19 -1.50 -0.91
N ASP A 432 -37.31 -0.51 -0.89
CA ASP A 432 -37.48 0.77 -1.58
C ASP A 432 -37.23 0.65 -3.11
N GLY A 433 -36.74 -0.50 -3.57
CA GLY A 433 -36.40 -0.78 -4.97
C GLY A 433 -34.93 -0.48 -5.32
N ILE A 434 -34.10 -0.18 -4.32
CA ILE A 434 -32.69 0.13 -4.39
C ILE A 434 -31.96 -0.92 -3.54
N VAL A 435 -30.92 -1.51 -4.10
CA VAL A 435 -30.17 -2.57 -3.40
C VAL A 435 -29.30 -1.95 -2.29
N ASP A 436 -29.15 -2.60 -1.14
CA ASP A 436 -28.46 -2.08 0.06
C ASP A 436 -27.07 -1.45 -0.24
N LYS A 437 -26.31 -1.97 -1.21
CA LYS A 437 -24.98 -1.43 -1.59
C LYS A 437 -25.06 -0.12 -2.39
N ARG A 438 -26.19 0.15 -3.03
CA ARG A 438 -26.50 1.37 -3.79
C ARG A 438 -27.38 2.34 -3.00
N ASP A 439 -27.90 1.86 -1.89
CA ASP A 439 -28.78 2.56 -0.98
C ASP A 439 -27.98 3.18 0.16
N ILE A 440 -28.11 4.50 0.30
CA ILE A 440 -27.48 5.28 1.36
C ILE A 440 -28.23 5.12 2.68
N CYS A 441 -29.52 4.79 2.62
CA CYS A 441 -30.42 4.60 3.74
C CYS A 441 -31.10 3.20 3.68
N PRO A 442 -30.33 2.08 3.75
CA PRO A 442 -30.80 0.71 3.46
C PRO A 442 -31.75 0.08 4.51
N ASP A 443 -32.28 0.90 5.41
CA ASP A 443 -33.02 0.48 6.60
C ASP A 443 -34.24 1.38 6.85
N ASN A 444 -34.82 2.00 5.81
CA ASN A 444 -35.98 2.85 5.97
C ASN A 444 -37.17 2.10 6.61
N SER A 445 -37.89 2.80 7.47
CA SER A 445 -39.17 2.33 8.00
C SER A 445 -40.24 2.32 6.91
N LYS A 446 -41.31 1.56 7.13
CA LYS A 446 -42.43 1.53 6.17
C LYS A 446 -43.12 2.88 6.06
N GLU A 447 -43.15 3.63 7.14
CA GLU A 447 -43.72 4.97 7.22
C GLU A 447 -42.95 5.95 6.33
N GLU A 448 -41.61 5.86 6.33
CA GLU A 448 -40.74 6.66 5.45
C GLU A 448 -40.93 6.30 3.98
N LEU A 449 -40.99 5.01 3.66
CA LEU A 449 -41.12 4.54 2.27
C LEU A 449 -42.43 4.96 1.60
N VAL A 450 -43.51 5.15 2.36
CA VAL A 450 -44.79 5.66 1.82
C VAL A 450 -44.64 7.10 1.30
N GLN A 451 -43.73 7.88 1.86
CA GLN A 451 -43.47 9.27 1.46
C GLN A 451 -42.54 9.35 0.23
N GLY A 452 -41.87 8.26 -0.10
CA GLY A 452 -40.97 8.15 -1.24
C GLY A 452 -39.52 8.44 -0.89
N VAL A 453 -38.63 7.97 -1.75
CA VAL A 453 -37.17 8.07 -1.60
C VAL A 453 -36.52 8.61 -2.87
N PHE A 454 -35.29 9.12 -2.75
CA PHE A 454 -34.50 9.48 -3.91
C PHE A 454 -34.08 8.22 -4.70
N LEU A 455 -34.56 8.07 -5.93
CA LEU A 455 -34.19 6.92 -6.78
C LEU A 455 -32.74 6.99 -7.34
N LYS A 456 -32.08 8.15 -7.24
CA LYS A 456 -30.73 8.40 -7.78
C LYS A 456 -30.07 9.60 -7.09
N GLY A 457 -28.75 9.71 -7.24
CA GLY A 457 -27.95 10.81 -6.68
C GLY A 457 -27.23 10.41 -5.38
N GLU A 458 -26.64 11.40 -4.70
CA GLU A 458 -25.85 11.18 -3.48
C GLU A 458 -26.70 10.82 -2.25
N LYS A 459 -28.01 11.12 -2.28
CA LYS A 459 -28.98 10.70 -1.27
C LYS A 459 -29.81 9.49 -1.71
N ARG A 460 -29.34 8.68 -2.67
CA ARG A 460 -30.12 7.54 -3.21
C ARG A 460 -30.60 6.62 -2.09
N GLY A 461 -31.91 6.36 -2.05
CA GLY A 461 -32.60 5.51 -1.08
C GLY A 461 -32.96 6.21 0.23
N CYS A 462 -32.53 7.45 0.45
CA CYS A 462 -32.99 8.23 1.59
C CYS A 462 -34.34 8.91 1.33
N PRO A 463 -35.11 9.24 2.41
CA PRO A 463 -36.35 10.01 2.31
C PRO A 463 -36.18 11.32 1.55
N LEU A 464 -37.25 11.77 0.88
CA LEU A 464 -37.26 13.04 0.15
C LEU A 464 -37.10 14.24 1.09
N ASP A 465 -36.33 15.20 0.61
CA ASP A 465 -35.93 16.46 1.27
C ASP A 465 -35.77 17.49 0.13
N THR A 466 -36.84 18.25 -0.09
CA THR A 466 -37.08 19.02 -1.32
C THR A 466 -36.23 20.28 -1.38
N ASP A 467 -36.15 21.03 -0.28
CA ASP A 467 -35.37 22.27 -0.18
C ASP A 467 -33.95 22.05 0.39
N LYS A 468 -33.65 20.84 0.88
CA LYS A 468 -32.31 20.38 1.31
C LYS A 468 -31.84 21.03 2.60
N ASP A 469 -32.76 21.39 3.48
CA ASP A 469 -32.48 21.93 4.80
C ASP A 469 -31.96 20.84 5.79
N GLY A 470 -32.08 19.56 5.42
CA GLY A 470 -31.64 18.41 6.20
C GLY A 470 -32.76 17.72 6.98
N LEU A 471 -33.98 18.24 6.94
CA LEU A 471 -35.19 17.63 7.45
C LEU A 471 -35.97 16.97 6.30
N PRO A 472 -36.36 15.69 6.40
CA PRO A 472 -37.20 15.08 5.38
C PRO A 472 -38.55 15.80 5.25
N ASP A 473 -39.09 15.91 4.03
CA ASP A 473 -40.34 16.63 3.70
C ASP A 473 -41.53 16.28 4.61
N TYR A 474 -41.55 15.05 5.14
CA TYR A 474 -42.63 14.56 6.01
C TYR A 474 -42.51 14.99 7.48
N LEU A 475 -41.33 15.47 7.89
CA LEU A 475 -41.05 16.08 9.19
C LEU A 475 -40.93 17.60 9.12
N ASP A 476 -40.85 18.15 7.90
CA ASP A 476 -40.64 19.56 7.64
C ASP A 476 -41.96 20.35 7.57
N ALA A 477 -42.05 21.40 8.38
CA ALA A 477 -43.16 22.35 8.38
C ALA A 477 -43.06 23.39 7.25
N CYS A 478 -41.86 23.59 6.71
CA CYS A 478 -41.49 24.53 5.67
C CYS A 478 -40.71 23.87 4.50
N PRO A 479 -41.21 22.78 3.86
CA PRO A 479 -40.46 21.90 2.92
C PRO A 479 -39.99 22.52 1.59
N HIS A 480 -40.17 23.83 1.41
CA HIS A 480 -39.96 24.55 0.17
C HIS A 480 -39.28 25.90 0.41
N ASN A 481 -38.39 25.99 1.39
CA ASN A 481 -37.58 27.19 1.60
C ASN A 481 -36.77 27.52 0.35
N THR A 482 -36.54 28.82 0.13
CA THR A 482 -35.63 29.28 -0.90
C THR A 482 -34.18 29.14 -0.44
N GLU A 483 -33.25 29.10 -1.41
CA GLU A 483 -31.82 29.04 -1.10
C GLU A 483 -31.36 30.22 -0.23
N GLU A 484 -31.99 31.39 -0.37
CA GLU A 484 -31.74 32.58 0.44
C GLU A 484 -32.21 32.39 1.90
N GLU A 485 -33.40 31.82 2.10
CA GLU A 485 -33.98 31.55 3.43
C GLU A 485 -33.18 30.51 4.22
N LEU A 486 -32.50 29.60 3.54
CA LEU A 486 -31.65 28.57 4.15
C LEU A 486 -30.25 29.07 4.54
N THR A 487 -29.84 30.28 4.12
CA THR A 487 -28.47 30.77 4.31
C THR A 487 -28.05 30.90 5.78
N GLN A 488 -29.00 31.20 6.67
CA GLN A 488 -28.77 31.31 8.11
C GLN A 488 -29.31 30.11 8.90
N GLY A 489 -29.68 29.04 8.20
CA GLY A 489 -30.22 27.81 8.79
C GLY A 489 -31.71 27.87 9.11
N VAL A 490 -32.21 26.77 9.65
CA VAL A 490 -33.62 26.54 9.98
C VAL A 490 -33.75 26.06 11.43
N ASP A 491 -34.94 26.24 11.99
CA ASP A 491 -35.29 25.73 13.30
C ASP A 491 -35.51 24.20 13.28
N ALA A 492 -35.89 23.63 14.43
CA ALA A 492 -36.14 22.18 14.55
C ALA A 492 -37.37 21.69 13.76
N GLN A 493 -38.12 22.59 13.13
CA GLN A 493 -39.27 22.31 12.29
C GLN A 493 -39.00 22.56 10.81
N GLY A 494 -37.79 22.99 10.43
CA GLY A 494 -37.40 23.28 9.05
C GLY A 494 -37.71 24.70 8.59
N CYS A 495 -38.07 25.62 9.49
CA CYS A 495 -38.43 27.00 9.12
C CYS A 495 -37.30 28.01 9.41
N PRO A 496 -37.18 29.12 8.65
CA PRO A 496 -36.10 30.11 8.84
C PRO A 496 -36.10 30.71 10.25
N VAL A 497 -34.90 30.86 10.81
CA VAL A 497 -34.69 31.33 12.19
C VAL A 497 -34.80 32.86 12.35
N ASP A 498 -35.18 33.26 13.56
CA ASP A 498 -35.14 34.63 14.12
C ASP A 498 -34.48 34.50 15.50
N LEU A 499 -33.15 34.63 15.53
CA LEU A 499 -32.34 34.22 16.66
C LEU A 499 -32.45 35.18 17.85
N ASP A 500 -32.49 36.49 17.59
CA ASP A 500 -32.54 37.52 18.63
C ASP A 500 -33.95 38.10 18.87
N GLN A 501 -34.94 37.65 18.09
CA GLN A 501 -36.37 37.95 18.24
C GLN A 501 -36.72 39.42 18.02
N ASP A 502 -35.94 40.11 17.18
CA ASP A 502 -36.20 41.49 16.78
C ASP A 502 -37.30 41.60 15.69
N LYS A 503 -37.73 40.46 15.14
CA LYS A 503 -38.75 40.25 14.08
C LYS A 503 -38.23 40.45 12.65
N VAL A 504 -36.93 40.57 12.48
CA VAL A 504 -36.23 40.44 11.21
C VAL A 504 -35.66 39.04 11.18
N LEU A 505 -36.07 38.21 10.20
CA LEU A 505 -35.53 36.85 10.08
C LEU A 505 -34.04 36.92 9.76
N ASP A 506 -33.24 36.00 10.31
CA ASP A 506 -31.77 36.04 10.26
C ASP A 506 -31.22 36.26 8.84
N PHE A 507 -31.83 35.65 7.82
CA PHE A 507 -31.38 35.83 6.43
C PHE A 507 -31.54 37.25 5.87
N ARG A 508 -32.24 38.14 6.60
CA ARG A 508 -32.42 39.57 6.31
C ARG A 508 -31.94 40.48 7.42
N ASP A 509 -31.37 39.92 8.48
CA ASP A 509 -30.91 40.65 9.65
C ASP A 509 -29.38 40.79 9.59
N GLU A 510 -28.90 42.03 9.60
CA GLU A 510 -27.47 42.37 9.64
C GLU A 510 -26.89 42.21 11.05
N CYS A 511 -27.74 42.15 12.09
CA CYS A 511 -27.41 42.15 13.50
C CYS A 511 -28.02 40.96 14.29
N LEU A 512 -27.84 39.76 13.73
CA LEU A 512 -28.31 38.41 14.17
C LEU A 512 -28.35 38.06 15.66
N GLN A 513 -27.65 38.80 16.52
CA GLN A 513 -27.47 38.47 17.95
C GLN A 513 -27.48 39.73 18.82
N SER A 514 -28.46 40.60 18.60
CA SER A 514 -28.62 41.77 19.45
C SER A 514 -29.03 41.37 20.87
N THR A 515 -28.38 41.98 21.87
CA THR A 515 -28.78 41.77 23.26
C THR A 515 -30.14 42.40 23.53
N PRO A 516 -30.94 41.89 24.47
CA PRO A 516 -32.18 42.55 24.88
C PRO A 516 -31.97 44.02 25.28
N GLU A 517 -30.81 44.36 25.86
CA GLU A 517 -30.40 45.72 26.16
C GLU A 517 -30.20 46.58 24.90
N ALA A 518 -29.55 46.05 23.86
CA ALA A 518 -29.37 46.74 22.58
C ALA A 518 -30.70 46.94 21.84
N LEU A 519 -31.57 45.91 21.85
CA LEU A 519 -32.92 45.96 21.27
C LEU A 519 -33.86 46.91 22.03
N SER A 520 -33.52 47.29 23.28
CA SER A 520 -34.39 48.12 24.14
C SER A 520 -34.65 49.52 23.60
N LYS A 521 -33.78 50.00 22.70
CA LYS A 521 -33.90 51.31 22.04
C LYS A 521 -34.49 51.22 20.63
N GLY A 522 -34.85 50.02 20.18
CA GLY A 522 -35.36 49.73 18.85
C GLY A 522 -34.24 49.38 17.87
N VAL A 523 -34.65 48.80 16.74
CA VAL A 523 -33.78 48.43 15.62
C VAL A 523 -34.15 49.21 14.37
N ASP A 524 -33.20 49.29 13.43
CA ASP A 524 -33.45 49.82 12.10
C ASP A 524 -34.12 48.80 11.16
N ALA A 525 -34.14 49.06 9.85
CA ALA A 525 -34.79 48.17 8.88
C ALA A 525 -33.95 46.93 8.54
N GLN A 526 -32.71 46.89 9.03
CA GLN A 526 -31.72 45.85 8.85
C GLN A 526 -31.58 44.98 10.12
N GLY A 527 -32.34 45.27 11.17
CA GLY A 527 -32.30 44.56 12.46
C GLY A 527 -31.24 45.08 13.44
N CYS A 528 -30.57 46.19 13.12
CA CYS A 528 -29.46 46.71 13.93
C CYS A 528 -29.87 47.72 15.00
N PRO A 529 -29.21 47.73 16.19
CA PRO A 529 -29.43 48.72 17.24
C PRO A 529 -29.17 50.17 16.77
N ALA A 530 -29.97 51.13 17.25
CA ALA A 530 -29.84 52.54 16.87
C ALA A 530 -28.51 53.22 17.29
N ASP A 531 -27.98 54.09 16.41
CA ASP A 531 -26.75 54.89 16.57
C ASP A 531 -27.01 56.34 16.08
N THR A 532 -26.91 57.32 16.98
CA THR A 532 -27.31 58.72 16.77
C THR A 532 -26.27 59.57 16.04
N ASP A 533 -24.99 59.51 16.43
CA ASP A 533 -23.93 60.33 15.82
C ASP A 533 -23.12 59.57 14.75
N GLN A 534 -23.48 58.31 14.51
CA GLN A 534 -22.98 57.46 13.43
C GLN A 534 -21.47 57.22 13.56
N ASP A 535 -20.97 57.18 14.80
CA ASP A 535 -19.59 56.83 15.10
C ASP A 535 -19.36 55.31 15.15
N GLY A 536 -20.44 54.53 15.06
CA GLY A 536 -20.44 53.07 15.09
C GLY A 536 -20.63 52.46 16.48
N VAL A 537 -20.80 53.27 17.52
CA VAL A 537 -21.12 52.84 18.87
C VAL A 537 -22.61 53.12 19.14
N GLY A 538 -23.40 52.05 19.23
CA GLY A 538 -24.84 52.19 19.43
C GLY A 538 -25.21 52.99 20.69
N ASP A 539 -26.31 53.75 20.61
CA ASP A 539 -26.77 54.72 21.61
C ASP A 539 -26.91 54.14 23.03
N TYR A 540 -26.99 52.82 23.16
CA TYR A 540 -27.15 52.10 24.41
C TYR A 540 -25.84 51.97 25.22
N VAL A 541 -24.66 52.21 24.60
CA VAL A 541 -23.32 52.03 25.23
C VAL A 541 -22.34 53.20 25.02
N ASP A 542 -22.70 54.18 24.20
CA ASP A 542 -21.83 55.31 23.88
C ASP A 542 -21.65 56.31 25.05
N LEU A 543 -20.38 56.57 25.44
CA LEU A 543 -19.97 57.55 26.46
C LEU A 543 -19.69 58.95 25.88
N CYS A 544 -19.49 59.02 24.57
CA CYS A 544 -19.19 60.21 23.80
C CYS A 544 -20.22 60.41 22.64
N PRO A 545 -21.55 60.43 22.91
CA PRO A 545 -22.62 60.36 21.89
C PRO A 545 -22.85 61.61 21.04
N ASN A 546 -21.85 62.49 20.98
CA ASN A 546 -21.85 63.70 20.18
C ASN A 546 -20.42 64.03 19.71
N SER A 547 -19.63 63.02 19.36
CA SER A 547 -18.23 63.20 18.92
C SER A 547 -18.15 64.13 17.70
N ALA A 548 -17.11 64.95 17.62
CA ALA A 548 -16.97 65.86 16.49
C ALA A 548 -16.61 65.07 15.22
N PRO A 549 -17.01 65.53 14.01
CA PRO A 549 -16.70 64.80 12.77
C PRO A 549 -15.21 64.56 12.53
N GLN A 550 -14.33 65.41 13.06
CA GLN A 550 -12.88 65.21 12.95
C GLN A 550 -12.39 64.13 13.92
N GLU A 551 -12.98 64.01 15.11
CA GLU A 551 -12.67 62.95 16.09
C GLU A 551 -13.17 61.59 15.58
N ILE A 552 -14.41 61.55 15.07
CA ILE A 552 -14.98 60.36 14.41
C ILE A 552 -14.13 59.96 13.20
N LYS A 553 -13.66 60.94 12.41
CA LYS A 553 -12.83 60.69 11.22
C LYS A 553 -11.43 60.15 11.56
N GLU A 554 -10.83 60.61 12.66
CA GLU A 554 -9.53 60.09 13.12
C GLU A 554 -9.68 58.81 13.96
N GLY A 555 -10.91 58.43 14.34
CA GLY A 555 -11.27 57.17 14.97
C GLY A 555 -11.67 57.32 16.44
N VAL A 556 -12.65 56.51 16.86
CA VAL A 556 -13.14 56.41 18.24
C VAL A 556 -12.99 54.98 18.79
N ASP A 557 -12.90 54.86 20.11
CA ASP A 557 -12.83 53.59 20.84
C ASP A 557 -14.22 52.97 21.05
N LEU A 558 -14.28 51.81 21.73
CA LEU A 558 -15.52 51.08 22.01
C LEU A 558 -16.53 51.84 22.90
N THR A 559 -16.14 53.02 23.40
CA THR A 559 -16.98 53.89 24.20
C THR A 559 -17.36 55.19 23.47
N GLY A 560 -17.00 55.32 22.18
CA GLY A 560 -17.29 56.48 21.34
C GLY A 560 -16.27 57.61 21.43
N CYS A 561 -15.12 57.42 22.11
CA CYS A 561 -14.17 58.50 22.43
C CYS A 561 -12.83 58.41 21.62
N PRO A 562 -12.07 59.50 21.40
CA PRO A 562 -10.88 59.50 20.53
C PRO A 562 -9.80 58.49 20.92
N VAL A 563 -9.20 57.85 19.91
CA VAL A 563 -8.20 56.78 20.12
C VAL A 563 -6.86 57.33 20.61
N ASP A 564 -6.39 56.76 21.71
CA ASP A 564 -5.04 56.82 22.27
C ASP A 564 -4.55 55.37 22.37
N GLU A 565 -3.87 54.93 21.31
CA GLU A 565 -3.65 53.51 21.01
C GLU A 565 -2.57 52.89 21.91
N ASP A 566 -1.52 53.63 22.27
CA ASP A 566 -0.48 53.18 23.18
C ASP A 566 -0.63 53.67 24.61
N LYS A 567 -1.58 54.57 24.87
CA LYS A 567 -1.93 55.07 26.21
C LYS A 567 -0.75 55.75 26.89
N ASP A 568 0.14 56.33 26.10
CA ASP A 568 1.24 57.15 26.60
C ASP A 568 0.73 58.53 27.10
N GLY A 569 -0.54 58.84 26.82
CA GLY A 569 -1.23 60.07 27.20
C GLY A 569 -1.27 61.12 26.07
N VAL A 570 -0.82 60.78 24.87
CA VAL A 570 -0.83 61.59 23.66
C VAL A 570 -1.77 60.91 22.64
N PRO A 571 -2.96 61.49 22.35
CA PRO A 571 -3.86 60.92 21.35
C PRO A 571 -3.16 60.74 19.99
N ASN A 572 -3.49 59.67 19.27
CA ASN A 572 -2.81 59.26 18.04
C ASN A 572 -2.58 60.40 17.02
N TYR A 573 -3.51 61.35 16.94
CA TYR A 573 -3.43 62.46 16.00
C TYR A 573 -2.36 63.53 16.38
N TRP A 574 -1.73 63.40 17.54
CA TRP A 574 -0.66 64.24 18.09
C TRP A 574 0.63 63.51 18.45
N ASP A 575 0.67 62.20 18.26
CA ASP A 575 1.80 61.34 18.61
C ASP A 575 2.64 60.99 17.36
N ALA A 576 3.97 61.10 17.46
CA ALA A 576 4.92 60.73 16.42
C ALA A 576 5.21 59.22 16.39
N CYS A 577 5.00 58.55 17.52
CA CYS A 577 5.06 57.11 17.70
C CYS A 577 3.74 56.57 18.30
N PRO A 578 2.57 56.78 17.63
CA PRO A 578 1.20 56.57 18.14
C PRO A 578 0.80 55.11 18.44
N LYS A 579 1.76 54.20 18.42
CA LYS A 579 1.56 52.75 18.49
C LYS A 579 2.66 52.09 19.29
N SER A 580 3.33 52.85 20.15
CA SER A 580 4.42 52.29 20.95
C SER A 580 3.87 51.25 21.89
N THR A 581 4.49 50.08 22.02
CA THR A 581 3.96 49.11 23.00
C THR A 581 4.32 49.55 24.41
N GLU A 582 3.55 49.11 25.41
CA GLU A 582 3.91 49.30 26.83
C GLU A 582 5.35 48.80 27.13
N GLU A 583 5.84 47.80 26.38
CA GLU A 583 7.21 47.32 26.47
C GLU A 583 8.23 48.29 25.85
N GLU A 584 7.89 48.95 24.75
CA GLU A 584 8.75 49.96 24.11
C GLU A 584 8.87 51.20 25.01
N LEU A 585 7.76 51.56 25.65
CA LEU A 585 7.68 52.70 26.58
C LEU A 585 8.17 52.39 27.99
N ARG A 586 8.56 51.14 28.29
CA ARG A 586 8.90 50.70 29.66
C ARG A 586 10.06 51.47 30.30
N PHE A 587 10.92 52.06 29.45
CA PHE A 587 12.07 52.85 29.88
C PHE A 587 11.80 54.35 29.90
N GLY A 588 10.66 54.79 29.35
CA GLY A 588 10.26 56.19 29.29
C GLY A 588 9.76 56.57 27.90
N VAL A 589 9.04 57.69 27.84
CA VAL A 589 8.56 58.31 26.59
C VAL A 589 9.21 59.68 26.41
N GLU A 590 9.59 59.98 25.18
CA GLU A 590 9.98 61.31 24.75
C GLU A 590 8.76 62.23 24.60
N ARG A 591 8.99 63.51 24.28
CA ARG A 591 7.91 64.54 24.28
C ARG A 591 6.96 64.45 23.10
N ASP A 592 7.34 63.71 22.08
CA ASP A 592 6.59 63.45 20.86
C ASP A 592 5.96 62.04 20.86
N GLY A 593 6.04 61.32 22.00
CA GLY A 593 5.47 59.99 22.20
C GLY A 593 6.41 58.81 21.90
N CYS A 594 7.67 59.08 21.52
CA CYS A 594 8.60 58.01 21.10
C CYS A 594 9.42 57.36 22.25
N PRO A 595 9.90 56.10 22.08
CA PRO A 595 10.71 55.40 23.09
C PRO A 595 12.12 55.99 23.34
N GLN A 596 12.66 55.79 24.54
CA GLN A 596 13.96 56.32 25.00
C GLN A 596 15.20 55.56 24.43
N ASP A 597 16.31 56.27 24.17
CA ASP A 597 17.65 55.77 23.75
C ASP A 597 18.77 56.40 24.62
N THR A 598 19.51 55.58 25.38
CA THR A 598 20.44 56.03 26.44
C THR A 598 21.88 56.28 25.96
N ASP A 599 22.49 55.41 25.15
CA ASP A 599 23.87 55.57 24.69
C ASP A 599 24.01 56.17 23.28
N ASN A 600 22.87 56.46 22.62
CA ASN A 600 22.72 57.14 21.34
C ASN A 600 23.36 56.38 20.17
N ASP A 601 23.35 55.06 20.22
CA ASP A 601 23.77 54.20 19.12
C ASP A 601 22.68 54.04 18.02
N GLN A 602 21.50 54.64 18.22
CA GLN A 602 20.29 54.56 17.39
C GLN A 602 19.48 53.26 17.58
N HIS A 603 19.78 52.48 18.61
CA HIS A 603 18.94 51.42 19.13
C HIS A 603 18.26 51.90 20.43
N PRO A 604 16.92 52.06 20.44
CA PRO A 604 16.22 52.43 21.67
C PRO A 604 16.48 51.43 22.80
N ASP A 605 16.43 51.87 24.05
CA ASP A 605 16.77 51.10 25.27
C ASP A 605 15.98 49.79 25.40
N PHE A 606 14.80 49.71 24.77
CA PHE A 606 13.99 48.51 24.80
C PHE A 606 14.47 47.43 23.81
N GLN A 607 15.21 47.81 22.77
CA GLN A 607 15.79 46.93 21.74
C GLN A 607 17.28 46.69 21.95
N ASP A 608 17.96 47.59 22.66
CA ASP A 608 19.39 47.50 22.89
C ASP A 608 19.72 46.52 24.03
N HIS A 609 20.49 45.48 23.69
CA HIS A 609 20.98 44.46 24.62
C HIS A 609 22.22 44.93 25.40
N CYS A 610 22.88 45.99 24.91
CA CYS A 610 24.13 46.54 25.37
C CYS A 610 24.06 48.06 25.68
N ARG A 611 22.93 48.52 26.25
CA ARG A 611 22.51 49.90 26.67
C ARG A 611 23.52 50.89 27.28
N GLU A 612 24.71 50.44 27.64
CA GLU A 612 25.73 51.28 28.27
C GLU A 612 27.11 51.02 27.64
N ASP A 613 27.16 50.81 26.33
CA ASP A 613 28.40 50.49 25.65
C ASP A 613 29.39 51.67 25.63
N SER A 614 30.67 51.32 25.67
CA SER A 614 31.71 52.35 25.58
C SER A 614 31.91 52.75 24.11
N PRO A 615 32.26 54.02 23.84
CA PRO A 615 32.60 54.43 22.47
C PRO A 615 33.76 53.66 21.83
N ALA A 616 34.57 52.93 22.61
CA ALA A 616 35.65 52.10 22.08
C ALA A 616 35.14 50.75 21.56
N ASP A 617 34.11 50.18 22.17
CA ASP A 617 33.53 48.90 21.77
C ASP A 617 32.66 49.08 20.51
N LEU A 618 32.01 50.24 20.36
CA LEU A 618 31.21 50.63 19.19
C LEU A 618 32.07 51.05 17.97
N ALA A 619 33.40 51.03 18.06
CA ALA A 619 34.29 51.61 17.06
C ALA A 619 34.22 50.91 15.68
N LEU A 620 33.80 49.64 15.63
CA LEU A 620 33.57 48.88 14.39
C LEU A 620 32.07 48.72 14.06
N GLY A 621 31.19 49.42 14.78
CA GLY A 621 29.73 49.37 14.64
C GLY A 621 29.07 48.31 15.51
N THR A 622 27.74 48.35 15.55
CA THR A 622 26.90 47.40 16.27
C THR A 622 26.34 46.32 15.35
N ASP A 623 25.90 45.23 15.94
CA ASP A 623 25.02 44.26 15.31
C ASP A 623 23.55 44.69 15.43
N GLU A 624 22.64 43.83 14.98
CA GLU A 624 21.19 44.10 15.00
C GLU A 624 20.60 44.18 16.42
N GLN A 625 21.36 43.84 17.47
CA GLN A 625 20.93 43.83 18.87
C GLN A 625 21.44 45.05 19.67
N GLY A 626 22.11 46.00 19.01
CA GLY A 626 22.75 47.15 19.68
C GLY A 626 24.11 46.81 20.30
N CYS A 627 24.64 45.60 20.10
CA CYS A 627 25.89 45.16 20.73
C CYS A 627 27.09 45.27 19.77
N PRO A 628 28.33 45.28 20.28
CA PRO A 628 29.52 45.32 19.44
C PRO A 628 29.59 44.13 18.48
N LYS A 629 30.02 44.37 17.24
CA LYS A 629 29.96 43.37 16.17
C LYS A 629 30.89 42.15 16.38
N ASP A 630 30.36 40.95 16.15
CA ASP A 630 31.06 39.65 16.07
C ASP A 630 30.69 38.96 14.73
N SER A 631 31.59 38.99 13.75
CA SER A 631 31.31 38.62 12.36
C SER A 631 31.26 37.12 12.11
N ASP A 632 32.05 36.31 12.81
CA ASP A 632 32.09 34.85 12.66
C ASP A 632 31.34 34.10 13.76
N GLN A 633 30.79 34.83 14.74
CA GLN A 633 29.89 34.35 15.79
C GLN A 633 30.53 33.25 16.64
N ASP A 634 31.85 33.35 16.84
CA ASP A 634 32.61 32.43 17.67
C ASP A 634 32.63 32.84 19.15
N GLY A 635 32.12 34.05 19.47
CA GLY A 635 32.02 34.61 20.80
C GLY A 635 33.09 35.63 21.16
N VAL A 636 33.93 36.06 20.21
CA VAL A 636 34.91 37.13 20.36
C VAL A 636 34.58 38.27 19.38
N TYR A 637 34.30 39.48 19.88
CA TYR A 637 33.99 40.63 19.00
C TYR A 637 35.12 40.93 18.01
N ASP A 638 34.76 41.44 16.82
CA ASP A 638 35.68 41.76 15.71
C ASP A 638 36.87 42.64 16.13
N VAL A 639 36.65 43.50 17.14
CA VAL A 639 37.68 44.39 17.68
C VAL A 639 38.80 43.63 18.42
N TYR A 640 38.53 42.39 18.85
CA TYR A 640 39.39 41.54 19.68
C TYR A 640 39.77 40.20 19.02
N ASP A 641 39.20 39.84 17.87
CA ASP A 641 39.38 38.55 17.20
C ASP A 641 40.61 38.52 16.24
N ALA A 642 41.38 37.41 16.30
CA ALA A 642 42.55 37.16 15.46
C ALA A 642 42.35 36.02 14.44
N CYS A 643 41.23 35.32 14.49
CA CYS A 643 40.90 34.15 13.68
C CYS A 643 39.47 34.27 13.09
N PRO A 644 39.24 35.21 12.13
CA PRO A 644 37.93 35.73 11.72
C PRO A 644 37.06 34.81 10.85
N ASP A 645 37.38 33.52 10.81
CA ASP A 645 36.66 32.53 10.01
C ASP A 645 36.34 31.27 10.86
N THR A 646 36.30 31.41 12.18
CA THR A 646 36.02 30.29 13.07
C THR A 646 34.53 29.97 13.08
N ALA A 647 34.20 28.67 12.97
CA ALA A 647 32.81 28.26 12.82
C ALA A 647 31.98 28.58 14.09
N PRO A 648 30.77 29.14 13.96
CA PRO A 648 29.91 29.46 15.09
C PRO A 648 29.68 28.28 16.03
N GLY A 649 29.77 28.50 17.34
CA GLY A 649 29.61 27.47 18.36
C GLY A 649 30.82 26.54 18.55
N THR A 650 31.93 26.82 17.87
CA THR A 650 33.24 26.22 18.18
C THR A 650 33.75 26.80 19.48
N TRP A 651 34.32 25.96 20.34
CA TRP A 651 34.99 26.46 21.53
C TRP A 651 36.35 27.08 21.16
N VAL A 652 36.45 28.41 21.27
CA VAL A 652 37.63 29.22 20.90
C VAL A 652 38.36 29.79 22.12
N ASN A 653 39.60 30.26 21.92
CA ASN A 653 40.36 31.01 22.93
C ASN A 653 40.00 32.51 22.93
N GLU A 654 40.67 33.31 23.77
CA GLU A 654 40.46 34.77 23.86
C GLU A 654 40.81 35.58 22.59
N HIS A 655 41.20 34.89 21.52
CA HIS A 655 41.57 35.44 20.22
C HIS A 655 40.82 34.76 19.05
N GLY A 656 39.76 34.00 19.34
CA GLY A 656 38.88 33.38 18.32
C GLY A 656 39.42 32.12 17.63
N CYS A 657 40.47 31.46 18.14
CA CYS A 657 41.08 30.30 17.44
C CYS A 657 40.72 28.93 18.07
N THR A 658 40.67 27.86 17.25
CA THR A 658 40.31 26.47 17.65
C THR A 658 41.26 25.82 18.66
N LEU A 659 40.72 24.87 19.44
CA LEU A 659 41.31 24.49 20.73
C LEU A 659 42.46 23.46 20.71
N LEU A 660 42.53 22.51 19.75
CA LEU A 660 43.65 21.55 19.69
C LEU A 660 43.95 20.98 18.29
N THR A 661 45.18 21.20 17.82
CA THR A 661 45.76 20.55 16.63
C THR A 661 46.97 19.70 17.02
N LEU A 662 46.94 18.41 16.65
CA LEU A 662 48.05 17.48 16.85
C LEU A 662 48.86 17.33 15.55
N PHE A 663 50.11 17.77 15.54
CA PHE A 663 50.99 17.57 14.39
C PHE A 663 51.62 16.17 14.42
N SER A 664 51.64 15.50 13.28
CA SER A 664 51.95 14.06 13.20
C SER A 664 53.38 13.73 13.60
N ASP A 665 54.36 14.60 13.36
CA ASP A 665 55.77 14.31 13.62
C ASP A 665 56.11 14.12 15.11
N SER A 666 55.31 14.72 16.01
CA SER A 666 55.40 14.53 17.46
C SER A 666 54.32 13.61 18.01
N SER A 667 53.26 13.36 17.24
CA SER A 667 52.05 12.67 17.73
C SER A 667 51.91 11.22 17.25
N PHE A 668 52.54 10.86 16.12
CA PHE A 668 52.52 9.52 15.55
C PHE A 668 53.90 9.12 15.02
N ALA A 669 54.28 7.85 15.18
CA ALA A 669 55.48 7.34 14.50
C ALA A 669 55.26 7.30 12.97
N SER A 670 56.33 7.48 12.18
CA SER A 670 56.26 7.46 10.70
C SER A 670 55.63 6.17 10.18
N GLY A 671 54.66 6.30 9.26
CA GLY A 671 53.90 5.20 8.67
C GLY A 671 53.01 4.43 9.66
N LYS A 672 52.75 4.96 10.86
CA LYS A 672 51.92 4.33 11.88
C LYS A 672 50.81 5.26 12.37
N ALA A 673 49.77 4.64 12.91
CA ALA A 673 48.65 5.29 13.58
C ALA A 673 48.72 5.20 15.12
N THR A 674 49.81 4.68 15.69
CA THR A 674 49.98 4.60 17.16
C THR A 674 50.33 5.98 17.73
N LEU A 675 49.59 6.43 18.74
CA LEU A 675 49.83 7.69 19.44
C LEU A 675 51.14 7.66 20.23
N SER A 676 51.81 8.81 20.31
CA SER A 676 52.94 9.01 21.22
C SER A 676 52.43 9.37 22.63
N ALA A 677 53.25 9.12 23.66
CA ALA A 677 52.90 9.49 25.04
C ALA A 677 52.64 11.01 25.21
N GLU A 678 53.29 11.86 24.39
CA GLU A 678 53.04 13.30 24.40
C GLU A 678 51.66 13.64 23.80
N ALA A 679 51.24 12.93 22.74
CA ALA A 679 49.91 13.09 22.18
C ALA A 679 48.83 12.56 23.13
N GLU A 680 49.07 11.42 23.78
CA GLU A 680 48.18 10.88 24.82
C GLU A 680 47.98 11.88 25.96
N GLN A 681 49.05 12.51 26.46
CA GLN A 681 48.93 13.53 27.51
C GLN A 681 48.12 14.76 27.05
N LYS A 682 48.36 15.25 25.83
CA LYS A 682 47.60 16.39 25.28
C LYS A 682 46.12 16.06 25.12
N LEU A 683 45.80 14.83 24.70
CA LEU A 683 44.43 14.35 24.55
C LEU A 683 43.75 14.14 25.91
N GLN A 684 44.49 13.70 26.93
CA GLN A 684 44.00 13.59 28.30
C GLN A 684 43.69 14.97 28.89
N ASP A 685 44.59 15.94 28.74
CA ASP A 685 44.38 17.32 29.21
C ASP A 685 43.19 17.98 28.49
N PHE A 686 43.04 17.68 27.20
CA PHE A 686 41.90 18.10 26.40
C PHE A 686 40.60 17.47 26.91
N ALA A 687 40.56 16.15 27.07
CA ALA A 687 39.39 15.43 27.60
C ALA A 687 38.97 15.94 28.98
N GLY A 688 39.93 16.25 29.85
CA GLY A 688 39.67 16.79 31.20
C GLY A 688 39.07 18.20 31.23
N LYS A 689 39.16 18.97 30.15
CA LYS A 689 38.56 20.31 30.03
C LYS A 689 37.14 20.28 29.45
N LEU A 690 36.70 19.14 28.91
CA LEU A 690 35.41 19.02 28.27
C LEU A 690 34.28 18.90 29.29
N VAL A 691 33.25 19.73 29.13
CA VAL A 691 31.98 19.60 29.87
C VAL A 691 31.02 18.80 29.01
N LEU A 692 31.01 17.48 29.17
CA LEU A 692 30.31 16.53 28.28
C LEU A 692 28.82 16.83 28.08
N GLU A 693 28.15 17.42 29.08
CA GLU A 693 26.74 17.80 28.98
C GLU A 693 26.47 18.85 27.90
N LEU A 694 27.45 19.72 27.63
CA LEU A 694 27.37 20.82 26.67
C LEU A 694 27.79 20.42 25.26
N ILE A 695 28.36 19.23 25.06
CA ILE A 695 28.95 18.82 23.77
C ILE A 695 27.95 18.02 22.95
N GLU A 696 27.72 18.45 21.71
CA GLU A 696 26.91 17.74 20.73
C GLU A 696 27.74 16.66 20.04
N ARG A 697 28.92 17.02 19.53
CA ARG A 697 29.84 16.09 18.87
C ARG A 697 31.28 16.61 18.82
N ILE A 698 32.23 15.68 18.72
CA ILE A 698 33.66 15.91 18.51
C ILE A 698 34.03 15.31 17.15
N ILE A 699 34.55 16.14 16.25
CA ILE A 699 34.98 15.72 14.92
C ILE A 699 36.51 15.67 14.90
N ILE A 700 37.05 14.52 14.56
CA ILE A 700 38.49 14.24 14.48
C ILE A 700 38.86 14.04 13.02
N THR A 701 39.57 15.00 12.45
CA THR A 701 39.98 14.95 11.04
C THR A 701 41.49 14.77 10.95
N ALA A 702 41.93 13.70 10.28
CA ALA A 702 43.33 13.41 10.09
C ALA A 702 43.77 13.65 8.65
N HIS A 703 44.93 14.26 8.49
CA HIS A 703 45.51 14.67 7.20
C HIS A 703 46.91 14.07 7.02
N ALA A 704 47.22 13.75 5.77
CA ALA A 704 48.53 13.32 5.32
C ALA A 704 49.17 14.43 4.46
N ASP A 705 50.48 14.36 4.26
CA ASP A 705 51.15 15.18 3.24
C ASP A 705 51.10 14.50 1.87
N SER A 706 51.64 15.17 0.85
CA SER A 706 51.65 14.65 -0.51
C SER A 706 52.68 13.53 -0.77
N GLN A 707 53.24 12.90 0.28
CA GLN A 707 54.25 11.85 0.14
C GLN A 707 53.61 10.48 0.36
N GLY A 708 53.32 9.78 -0.73
CA GLY A 708 52.69 8.47 -0.68
C GLY A 708 51.81 8.24 -1.90
N ALA A 709 51.14 7.09 -1.94
CA ALA A 709 50.01 6.92 -2.84
C ALA A 709 48.75 7.45 -2.15
N ASP A 710 47.87 8.12 -2.88
CA ASP A 710 46.66 8.74 -2.36
C ASP A 710 45.82 7.77 -1.51
N ASP A 711 45.60 6.54 -2.00
CA ASP A 711 44.87 5.48 -1.27
C ASP A 711 45.56 5.05 0.03
N PHE A 712 46.89 5.12 0.07
CA PHE A 712 47.65 4.82 1.29
C PHE A 712 47.54 5.98 2.29
N ASN A 713 47.65 7.21 1.82
CA ASN A 713 47.53 8.42 2.62
C ASN A 713 46.12 8.56 3.22
N LEU A 714 45.09 8.20 2.45
CA LEU A 714 43.71 8.17 2.92
C LEU A 714 43.54 7.15 4.06
N ARG A 715 43.94 5.89 3.85
CA ARG A 715 43.84 4.84 4.89
C ARG A 715 44.64 5.19 6.14
N LEU A 716 45.86 5.71 5.99
CA LEU A 716 46.71 6.08 7.13
C LEU A 716 46.09 7.23 7.95
N SER A 717 45.48 8.20 7.27
CA SER A 717 44.72 9.26 7.95
C SER A 717 43.51 8.69 8.70
N GLU A 718 42.71 7.81 8.08
CA GLU A 718 41.57 7.16 8.76
C GLU A 718 42.02 6.42 10.03
N GLU A 719 43.06 5.58 9.94
CA GLU A 719 43.60 4.85 11.09
C GLU A 719 44.07 5.79 12.22
N ARG A 720 44.62 6.96 11.89
CA ARG A 720 45.07 7.96 12.86
C ARG A 720 43.90 8.64 13.57
N ALA A 721 42.85 9.02 12.83
CA ALA A 721 41.64 9.58 13.43
C ALA A 721 40.99 8.56 14.37
N GLU A 722 40.91 7.29 13.98
CA GLU A 722 40.40 6.19 14.82
C GLU A 722 41.25 5.94 16.08
N SER A 723 42.57 6.09 16.00
CA SER A 723 43.43 5.98 17.19
C SER A 723 43.19 7.09 18.21
N VAL A 724 42.95 8.32 17.76
CA VAL A 724 42.59 9.44 18.64
C VAL A 724 41.20 9.21 19.25
N ALA A 725 40.21 8.79 18.45
CA ALA A 725 38.87 8.47 18.94
C ALA A 725 38.89 7.41 20.05
N ARG A 726 39.58 6.29 19.80
CA ARG A 726 39.71 5.22 20.80
C ARG A 726 40.38 5.67 22.09
N PHE A 727 41.32 6.60 22.02
CA PHE A 727 41.96 7.15 23.20
C PHE A 727 41.00 8.06 23.99
N LEU A 728 40.27 8.95 23.31
CA LEU A 728 39.25 9.79 23.94
C LEU A 728 38.13 8.98 24.59
N GLU A 729 37.73 7.86 23.98
CA GLU A 729 36.79 6.90 24.59
C GLU A 729 37.32 6.30 25.89
N GLN A 730 38.62 5.96 25.94
CA GLN A 730 39.25 5.43 27.15
C GLN A 730 39.31 6.48 28.27
N GLU A 731 39.48 7.75 27.93
CA GLU A 731 39.42 8.88 28.87
C GLU A 731 37.97 9.27 29.27
N GLY A 732 36.97 8.50 28.83
CA GLY A 732 35.58 8.61 29.31
C GLY A 732 34.65 9.44 28.43
N ILE A 733 35.09 9.85 27.24
CA ILE A 733 34.22 10.54 26.27
C ILE A 733 33.33 9.51 25.58
N PRO A 734 31.99 9.66 25.58
CA PRO A 734 31.11 8.68 24.94
C PRO A 734 31.37 8.53 23.44
N ALA A 735 31.55 7.29 22.97
CA ALA A 735 31.76 6.99 21.54
C ALA A 735 30.66 7.58 20.64
N GLY A 736 29.43 7.67 21.14
CA GLY A 736 28.28 8.20 20.39
C GLY A 736 28.36 9.70 20.03
N ILE A 737 29.32 10.44 20.58
CA ILE A 737 29.57 11.85 20.23
C ILE A 737 30.89 12.05 19.50
N ILE A 738 31.66 11.00 19.18
CA ILE A 738 32.94 11.11 18.49
C ILE A 738 32.77 10.66 17.03
N TYR A 739 33.26 11.47 16.09
CA TYR A 739 33.23 11.20 14.66
C TYR A 739 34.63 11.33 14.08
N THR A 740 35.04 10.37 13.26
CA THR A 740 36.38 10.31 12.66
C THR A 740 36.31 10.46 11.16
N GLN A 741 37.26 11.22 10.59
CA GLN A 741 37.42 11.37 9.15
C GLN A 741 38.91 11.32 8.76
N GLY A 742 39.23 10.49 7.77
CA GLY A 742 40.51 10.57 7.08
C GLY A 742 40.39 11.42 5.82
N ALA A 743 41.17 12.49 5.71
CA ALA A 743 41.18 13.38 4.54
C ALA A 743 42.30 13.04 3.54
N GLY A 744 43.20 12.12 3.87
CA GLY A 744 44.42 11.88 3.11
C GLY A 744 45.19 13.19 2.86
N GLU A 745 45.73 13.37 1.66
CA GLU A 745 46.44 14.59 1.26
C GLU A 745 45.55 15.67 0.62
N SER A 746 44.24 15.44 0.55
CA SER A 746 43.29 16.26 -0.24
C SER A 746 43.05 17.67 0.29
N GLN A 747 43.50 17.98 1.51
CA GLN A 747 43.28 19.27 2.19
C GLN A 747 44.57 19.82 2.83
N PRO A 748 45.52 20.33 2.02
CA PRO A 748 46.75 20.93 2.52
C PRO A 748 46.52 22.36 3.04
N ILE A 749 47.14 22.70 4.16
CA ILE A 749 47.14 24.06 4.76
C ILE A 749 48.46 24.81 4.55
N ALA A 750 49.46 24.13 3.99
CA ALA A 750 50.76 24.70 3.68
C ALA A 750 51.36 24.05 2.43
N ASP A 751 52.42 24.66 1.90
CA ASP A 751 53.05 24.19 0.66
C ASP A 751 53.75 22.83 0.83
N ASN A 752 53.20 21.80 0.17
CA ASN A 752 53.74 20.44 0.14
C ASN A 752 55.12 20.32 -0.55
N ALA A 753 55.57 21.35 -1.27
CA ALA A 753 56.92 21.38 -1.83
C ALA A 753 58.00 21.51 -0.74
N THR A 754 57.67 22.11 0.41
CA THR A 754 58.62 22.34 1.51
C THR A 754 58.44 21.33 2.64
N GLU A 755 59.53 20.96 3.33
CA GLU A 755 59.41 20.05 4.49
C GLU A 755 58.62 20.69 5.63
N GLU A 756 58.78 21.99 5.84
CA GLU A 756 58.02 22.71 6.85
C GLU A 756 56.51 22.71 6.54
N GLY A 757 56.13 22.90 5.27
CA GLY A 757 54.74 22.84 4.84
C GLY A 757 54.16 21.42 4.91
N ARG A 758 54.90 20.40 4.48
CA ARG A 758 54.49 19.00 4.66
C ARG A 758 54.26 18.64 6.12
N ARG A 759 55.15 19.07 7.02
CA ARG A 759 54.96 18.86 8.47
C ARG A 759 53.68 19.49 8.99
N LYS A 760 53.32 20.69 8.51
CA LYS A 760 52.04 21.33 8.87
C LYS A 760 50.86 20.53 8.30
N ASN A 761 50.98 19.97 7.10
CA ASN A 761 49.92 19.17 6.47
C ASN A 761 49.70 17.81 7.12
N ARG A 762 50.74 17.18 7.70
CA ARG A 762 50.60 15.95 8.51
C ARG A 762 50.03 16.30 9.89
N ARG A 763 48.70 16.35 10.05
CA ARG A 763 48.06 16.79 11.30
C ARG A 763 46.75 16.06 11.59
N VAL A 764 46.30 16.13 12.84
CA VAL A 764 44.97 15.75 13.27
C VAL A 764 44.34 16.95 13.99
N GLU A 765 43.16 17.36 13.53
CA GLU A 765 42.40 18.46 14.08
C GLU A 765 41.24 17.90 14.91
N LEU A 766 41.00 18.49 16.08
CA LEU A 766 39.88 18.15 16.96
C LEU A 766 38.95 19.36 17.09
N ASN A 767 37.77 19.25 16.48
CA ASN A 767 36.74 20.29 16.54
C ASN A 767 35.62 19.84 17.49
N VAL A 768 35.29 20.68 18.48
CA VAL A 768 34.23 20.42 19.45
C VAL A 768 33.03 21.28 19.12
N LEU A 769 31.91 20.64 18.80
CA LEU A 769 30.63 21.30 18.56
C LEU A 769 29.77 21.23 19.82
N LEU A 770 29.33 22.39 20.30
CA LEU A 770 28.47 22.51 21.46
C LEU A 770 27.00 22.36 21.08
N LYS A 771 26.19 21.84 22.01
CA LYS A 771 24.73 21.78 21.85
C LYS A 771 24.18 23.19 21.82
N ALA A 772 23.31 23.48 20.86
CA ALA A 772 22.59 24.75 20.80
C ALA A 772 21.84 25.03 22.14
N LYS A 773 22.03 26.22 22.71
CA LYS A 773 21.22 26.69 23.84
C LYS A 773 19.78 26.81 23.38
N LYS A 774 18.87 26.06 23.98
CA LYS A 774 17.43 26.34 23.86
C LYS A 774 17.15 27.57 24.73
N HIS A 775 16.84 28.70 24.09
CA HIS A 775 16.29 29.88 24.75
C HIS A 775 14.90 29.59 25.32
#